data_AF-A0ABD2CE60-F1
#
_entry.id   AF-A0ABD2CE60-F1
#
_cell.length_a   1.000
_cell.length_b   1.000
_cell.length_c   1.000
_cell.angle_alpha   90.00
_cell.angle_beta   90.00
_cell.angle_gamma   90.00
#
_symmetry.space_group_name_H-M   'P 1'
#
loop_
_entity.id
_entity.type
_entity.pdbx_description
1 polymer ?
#
loop_
_entity_poly.entity_id
_entity_poly.type
_entity_poly.pdbx_seq_one_letter_code
_entity_poly.pdbx_strand_id
1 'polypeptide(L)'
;MPYKVLQSLGKDVFTLRTKNEDILEHADSEKKTESQLGTDSNDQCDRHMTQEERGDALRHNLLTRYFGKTFIQKPENVEIGVSCTMAVTHGPGAKMLSRAGRTLHEVQSHLDKEGASDLVVELVIKSVHSPSIFVEVVELGIALLEGGNPIIQKSVFNKLMGGDLSQSFFKVFYDKMKDAQQEIKSTVTVNTSDITAKTNEDKEPNKEIEKISRKRATGKPNGIVCTDDLRDDLNTTTATNAQAYGNTRNLIPGEDVTNNAVEEIIGDKLERIRAEPSAGVEKDDTQLSVKVLVMQPILRFLQLLCENHNHNLQNFLRNQNNKTNFNLVSETLMFLDCICGSTTGGLGLLGLYINENNVALINQTLETLTEYCQGPCHDNQNCIAIHESNGLDIITALILNDINPLGKTRMDLVLELKNNASKLLLAIMESRGDSENAERILYNMNPKQLVDVACRAFHQESLDDVTDIDDSSTNGEEGVSPKEVGHNIYILCHQLAQHNKELATMLRPSEENNADPKINKALQYYASHTAQIEIVRHDRTLEQIVFPIPEICELITVDTKIKVLHTTERDDQGSKVSDFFERTEDMFNEMKWQKKLRGQPVLFWMSSYMSLWSNILFNCAVLINLIVAFFYPFVDSVPKLGSHLSALIWAVMLSSAAIVITLPRESGIRTLVASTILRLIFSIGPEPTLWLLGFVTIVLKIIHLISIIGNQGTLTKSLEQIITNGEILYHASYLIFCVLGLLMHPFFYSVLLFDVVYREETLLNVIRSVTRNGRSIILTAVLALILVYMFSIIGFMFFKDDFLVSVDEEIIPTLDDETTNTCKISNSEKCEPSETMSRYIREVNEQGNNQDLVNIGGEIKERACDSLVMCIVTTLNQGLRNGGGIGDVLRAPSSTVISFCEPLFVARVVYDLLFFFIVIIIVLNLIFGVIIDTFADLRSEKQQKELILKNTCFICGLNRSAFDNKTVSFEEHVKHEHNMWHYLYFIVLVKDPTEFTGPESYVYAMVKDRNLDWFPRLRAKSLAADEGEGEQVELRSLQSQLESTQQLVKCLSQQLTELRDQMTEQRKQKQRLGLLNSASPLLHNI
;
A
#
# COMPACT_ATOMS: atom_id res chain seq x y z
N MET A 1 -38.13 19.48 34.89
CA MET A 1 -37.02 20.25 34.29
C MET A 1 -35.95 19.39 33.58
N PRO A 2 -35.42 18.27 34.12
CA PRO A 2 -34.31 17.54 33.47
C PRO A 2 -34.68 16.88 32.13
N TYR A 3 -35.94 16.45 31.95
CA TYR A 3 -36.41 15.82 30.70
C TYR A 3 -36.33 16.74 29.47
N LYS A 4 -36.62 18.05 29.61
CA LYS A 4 -36.52 19.02 28.49
C LYS A 4 -35.07 19.38 28.14
N VAL A 5 -34.15 19.27 29.10
CA VAL A 5 -32.72 19.54 28.89
C VAL A 5 -32.05 18.36 28.21
N LEU A 6 -32.37 17.12 28.64
CA LEU A 6 -31.95 15.89 27.95
C LEU A 6 -32.52 15.82 26.53
N GLN A 7 -33.79 16.18 26.34
CA GLN A 7 -34.39 16.24 25.00
C GLN A 7 -33.80 17.37 24.14
N SER A 8 -33.25 18.44 24.73
CA SER A 8 -32.56 19.52 24.01
C SER A 8 -31.14 19.11 23.63
N LEU A 9 -30.37 18.53 24.56
CA LEU A 9 -29.01 18.03 24.31
C LEU A 9 -29.03 16.84 23.35
N GLY A 10 -29.95 15.90 23.58
CA GLY A 10 -30.26 14.78 22.69
C GLY A 10 -30.64 15.28 21.31
N LYS A 11 -31.59 16.23 21.18
CA LYS A 11 -31.93 16.84 19.88
C LYS A 11 -30.78 17.60 19.26
N ASP A 12 -29.97 18.37 19.99
CA ASP A 12 -28.86 19.12 19.39
C ASP A 12 -27.80 18.17 18.81
N VAL A 13 -27.62 17.00 19.43
CA VAL A 13 -26.74 15.93 18.94
C VAL A 13 -27.40 15.07 17.84
N PHE A 14 -28.68 14.75 17.95
CA PHE A 14 -29.46 14.01 16.94
C PHE A 14 -29.73 14.81 15.67
N THR A 15 -29.94 16.14 15.79
CA THR A 15 -30.13 17.05 14.65
C THR A 15 -28.82 17.26 13.87
N LEU A 16 -27.67 16.92 14.48
CA LEU A 16 -26.38 16.80 13.79
C LEU A 16 -26.21 15.46 13.06
N ARG A 17 -26.97 14.42 13.44
CA ARG A 17 -27.00 13.09 12.80
C ARG A 17 -27.91 13.08 11.57
N THR A 18 -29.19 13.41 11.74
CA THR A 18 -30.22 13.30 10.66
C THR A 18 -30.00 14.25 9.49
N LYS A 19 -29.53 15.47 9.73
CA LYS A 19 -29.25 16.44 8.64
C LYS A 19 -27.97 16.16 7.85
N ASN A 20 -27.18 15.14 8.20
CA ASN A 20 -25.97 14.79 7.47
C ASN A 20 -26.09 13.49 6.66
N GLU A 21 -27.11 12.66 6.93
CA GLU A 21 -27.52 11.58 6.01
C GLU A 21 -28.13 12.19 4.74
N ASP A 22 -28.98 13.22 4.88
CA ASP A 22 -29.58 13.96 3.74
C ASP A 22 -28.55 14.79 2.92
N ILE A 23 -27.42 15.20 3.53
CA ILE A 23 -26.36 15.94 2.82
C ILE A 23 -25.40 14.97 2.10
N LEU A 24 -25.34 13.69 2.49
CA LEU A 24 -24.55 12.69 1.77
C LEU A 24 -25.18 12.39 0.40
N GLU A 25 -26.51 12.36 0.29
CA GLU A 25 -27.23 12.26 -0.98
C GLU A 25 -27.02 13.49 -1.89
N HIS A 26 -26.81 14.68 -1.32
CA HIS A 26 -26.66 15.92 -2.10
C HIS A 26 -25.21 16.33 -2.41
N ALA A 27 -24.23 16.05 -1.54
CA ALA A 27 -22.85 16.50 -1.72
C ALA A 27 -22.05 15.69 -2.76
N ASP A 28 -22.41 14.43 -3.01
CA ASP A 28 -21.85 13.64 -4.11
C ASP A 28 -22.52 13.94 -5.46
N SER A 29 -23.68 14.61 -5.44
CA SER A 29 -24.33 15.13 -6.66
C SER A 29 -23.69 16.43 -7.19
N GLU A 30 -23.13 17.27 -6.31
CA GLU A 30 -22.67 18.63 -6.68
C GLU A 30 -21.22 18.73 -7.19
N LYS A 31 -20.48 17.62 -7.30
CA LYS A 31 -19.15 17.60 -7.98
C LYS A 31 -19.18 17.19 -9.45
N LYS A 32 -20.36 16.97 -10.05
CA LYS A 32 -20.52 16.66 -11.47
C LYS A 32 -21.66 17.46 -12.10
N THR A 33 -21.49 18.77 -12.21
CA THR A 33 -22.28 19.55 -13.19
C THR A 33 -21.51 20.76 -13.72
N GLU A 34 -20.34 20.51 -14.32
CA GLU A 34 -19.78 21.41 -15.34
C GLU A 34 -19.48 20.62 -16.62
N SER A 35 -20.53 20.28 -17.37
CA SER A 35 -20.57 20.38 -18.84
C SER A 35 -21.78 19.63 -19.38
N GLN A 36 -22.86 20.33 -19.72
CA GLN A 36 -23.63 20.11 -20.95
C GLN A 36 -24.75 21.15 -21.06
N LEU A 37 -24.69 21.91 -22.16
CA LEU A 37 -25.71 22.85 -22.60
C LEU A 37 -26.84 22.05 -23.28
N GLY A 38 -28.10 22.18 -22.84
CA GLY A 38 -29.23 21.56 -23.55
C GLY A 38 -30.56 21.55 -22.79
N THR A 39 -31.28 22.67 -22.90
CA THR A 39 -32.75 22.91 -22.81
C THR A 39 -33.73 21.82 -22.31
N ASP A 40 -34.59 22.29 -21.39
CA ASP A 40 -36.01 21.95 -21.15
C ASP A 40 -36.37 20.68 -20.34
N SER A 41 -36.45 20.82 -19.01
CA SER A 41 -37.49 20.19 -18.15
C SER A 41 -37.44 20.71 -16.69
N ASN A 42 -37.76 21.99 -16.49
CA ASN A 42 -38.01 22.55 -15.15
C ASN A 42 -39.51 22.56 -14.87
N ASP A 43 -40.01 21.64 -14.03
CA ASP A 43 -41.20 21.92 -13.19
C ASP A 43 -41.44 20.94 -12.03
N GLN A 44 -40.52 20.00 -11.74
CA GLN A 44 -40.72 19.04 -10.64
C GLN A 44 -39.58 18.96 -9.61
N CYS A 45 -38.48 19.69 -9.81
CA CYS A 45 -37.33 19.77 -8.88
C CYS A 45 -37.47 20.91 -7.83
N ASP A 46 -38.31 21.92 -8.09
CA ASP A 46 -38.36 23.15 -7.27
C ASP A 46 -39.09 23.03 -5.90
N ARG A 47 -39.63 21.87 -5.53
CA ARG A 47 -40.35 21.72 -4.25
C ARG A 47 -39.50 21.21 -3.09
N HIS A 48 -38.46 20.41 -3.32
CA HIS A 48 -37.61 19.90 -2.24
C HIS A 48 -36.48 20.87 -1.84
N MET A 49 -35.96 21.64 -2.81
CA MET A 49 -34.87 22.61 -2.59
C MET A 49 -35.26 23.88 -1.80
N THR A 50 -36.54 24.13 -1.50
CA THR A 50 -36.97 25.40 -0.88
C THR A 50 -37.08 25.37 0.65
N GLN A 51 -37.02 24.21 1.29
CA GLN A 51 -37.20 24.10 2.75
C GLN A 51 -35.88 24.19 3.53
N GLU A 52 -34.79 23.65 2.99
CA GLU A 52 -33.45 23.80 3.57
C GLU A 52 -32.95 25.24 3.49
N GLU A 53 -33.09 25.91 2.34
CA GLU A 53 -32.70 27.31 2.19
C GLU A 53 -33.48 28.23 3.13
N ARG A 54 -34.79 27.99 3.31
CA ARG A 54 -35.61 28.73 4.29
C ARG A 54 -35.17 28.44 5.73
N GLY A 55 -34.81 27.19 6.03
CA GLY A 55 -34.29 26.77 7.33
C GLY A 55 -32.96 27.43 7.67
N ASP A 56 -32.03 27.47 6.71
CA ASP A 56 -30.72 28.08 6.88
C ASP A 56 -30.77 29.61 6.88
N ALA A 57 -31.65 30.21 6.07
CA ALA A 57 -31.94 31.64 6.15
C ALA A 57 -32.56 32.02 7.52
N LEU A 58 -33.48 31.20 8.05
CA LEU A 58 -34.03 31.41 9.39
C LEU A 58 -32.95 31.25 10.46
N ARG A 59 -32.13 30.20 10.38
CA ARG A 59 -30.98 29.98 11.29
C ARG A 59 -30.03 31.17 11.24
N HIS A 60 -29.67 31.66 10.06
CA HIS A 60 -28.78 32.82 9.90
C HIS A 60 -29.38 34.09 10.52
N ASN A 61 -30.67 34.33 10.32
CA ASN A 61 -31.39 35.43 10.95
C ASN A 61 -31.43 35.31 12.48
N LEU A 62 -31.70 34.11 13.02
CA LEU A 62 -31.72 33.86 14.46
C LEU A 62 -30.31 34.01 15.07
N LEU A 63 -29.27 33.44 14.43
CA LEU A 63 -27.89 33.57 14.89
C LEU A 63 -27.44 35.04 14.88
N THR A 64 -27.76 35.78 13.83
CA THR A 64 -27.49 37.22 13.76
C THR A 64 -28.22 37.98 14.86
N ARG A 65 -29.47 37.61 15.16
CA ARG A 65 -30.31 38.28 16.15
C ARG A 65 -29.86 38.02 17.58
N TYR A 66 -29.43 36.80 17.90
CA TYR A 66 -29.05 36.41 19.28
C TYR A 66 -27.55 36.59 19.57
N PHE A 67 -26.68 36.38 18.58
CA PHE A 67 -25.22 36.42 18.77
C PHE A 67 -24.51 37.56 18.00
N GLY A 68 -25.25 38.34 17.21
CA GLY A 68 -24.72 39.47 16.45
C GLY A 68 -24.04 39.07 15.13
N LYS A 69 -23.80 40.06 14.24
CA LYS A 69 -23.18 39.83 12.92
C LYS A 69 -21.71 39.40 13.00
N THR A 70 -21.03 39.71 14.09
CA THR A 70 -19.61 39.36 14.34
C THR A 70 -19.40 37.86 14.54
N PHE A 71 -20.38 37.14 15.09
CA PHE A 71 -20.32 35.69 15.30
C PHE A 71 -20.27 34.90 13.97
N ILE A 72 -20.87 35.44 12.92
CA ILE A 72 -20.94 34.82 11.59
C ILE A 72 -19.65 35.01 10.78
N GLN A 73 -18.88 36.07 11.05
CA GLN A 73 -17.65 36.41 10.32
C GLN A 73 -16.37 35.77 10.89
N LYS A 74 -16.42 35.24 12.12
CA LYS A 74 -15.28 34.57 12.78
C LYS A 74 -15.75 33.39 13.64
N PRO A 75 -15.97 32.20 13.06
CA PRO A 75 -16.33 31.00 13.82
C PRO A 75 -15.20 30.50 14.74
N GLU A 76 -13.95 30.96 14.55
CA GLU A 76 -12.77 30.52 15.31
C GLU A 76 -12.65 31.11 16.73
N ASN A 77 -13.37 32.19 17.06
CA ASN A 77 -13.10 33.00 18.27
C ASN A 77 -13.91 32.62 19.53
N VAL A 78 -14.20 31.34 19.75
CA VAL A 78 -14.64 30.84 21.07
C VAL A 78 -13.45 30.14 21.72
N GLU A 79 -12.54 30.92 22.33
CA GLU A 79 -11.46 30.39 23.16
C GLU A 79 -12.04 29.75 24.42
N ILE A 80 -12.33 28.45 24.35
CA ILE A 80 -12.44 27.58 25.53
C ILE A 80 -11.04 26.99 25.67
N GLY A 81 -10.21 27.63 26.48
CA GLY A 81 -8.80 27.25 26.62
C GLY A 81 -8.64 25.81 27.09
N VAL A 82 -8.21 24.92 26.18
CA VAL A 82 -7.32 23.79 26.41
C VAL A 82 -6.60 23.47 25.09
N SER A 83 -5.27 23.50 25.10
CA SER A 83 -4.45 22.82 24.10
C SER A 83 -4.32 21.35 24.53
N CYS A 84 -4.90 20.42 23.76
CA CYS A 84 -4.63 18.99 23.88
C CYS A 84 -3.99 18.50 22.57
N THR A 85 -2.78 17.97 22.69
CA THR A 85 -1.86 17.52 21.64
C THR A 85 -2.21 16.15 21.05
N MET A 86 -3.46 15.92 20.65
CA MET A 86 -3.79 14.75 19.83
C MET A 86 -4.67 15.18 18.66
N ALA A 87 -4.03 15.43 17.52
CA ALA A 87 -4.74 15.60 16.26
C ALA A 87 -5.34 14.24 15.86
N VAL A 88 -6.67 14.12 15.98
CA VAL A 88 -7.43 13.02 15.38
C VAL A 88 -7.47 13.28 13.88
N THR A 89 -6.65 12.55 13.12
CA THR A 89 -6.45 12.78 11.68
C THR A 89 -7.32 11.88 10.80
N HIS A 90 -8.09 10.96 11.37
CA HIS A 90 -8.86 9.94 10.65
C HIS A 90 -10.02 9.40 11.51
N GLY A 91 -11.00 8.73 10.87
CA GLY A 91 -12.18 8.13 11.50
C GLY A 91 -13.33 9.12 11.80
N PRO A 92 -14.47 8.63 12.34
CA PRO A 92 -15.64 9.47 12.65
C PRO A 92 -15.32 10.66 13.57
N GLY A 93 -14.32 10.51 14.45
CA GLY A 93 -13.84 11.56 15.34
C GLY A 93 -13.17 12.75 14.63
N ALA A 94 -12.56 12.55 13.46
CA ALA A 94 -11.96 13.61 12.64
C ALA A 94 -12.98 14.39 11.80
N LYS A 95 -14.25 13.96 11.78
CA LYS A 95 -15.32 14.58 10.98
C LYS A 95 -15.52 16.03 11.43
N MET A 96 -15.24 16.98 10.53
CA MET A 96 -15.51 18.40 10.76
C MET A 96 -17.02 18.62 10.71
N LEU A 97 -17.58 19.11 11.81
CA LEU A 97 -18.98 19.50 11.89
C LEU A 97 -19.13 20.90 11.25
N SER A 98 -19.56 20.94 10.00
CA SER A 98 -19.69 22.16 9.17
C SER A 98 -20.39 23.33 9.89
N ARG A 99 -21.41 23.02 10.71
CA ARG A 99 -22.16 24.02 11.50
C ARG A 99 -21.46 24.52 12.75
N ALA A 100 -20.54 23.74 13.31
CA ALA A 100 -19.81 24.04 14.54
C ALA A 100 -18.36 24.49 14.28
N GLY A 101 -17.82 24.26 13.08
CA GLY A 101 -16.43 24.57 12.74
C GLY A 101 -15.40 23.78 13.55
N ARG A 102 -15.83 22.70 14.23
CA ARG A 102 -15.04 21.85 15.12
C ARG A 102 -15.17 20.40 14.73
N THR A 103 -14.22 19.57 15.13
CA THR A 103 -14.32 18.12 14.91
C THR A 103 -15.32 17.49 15.88
N LEU A 104 -15.92 16.35 15.51
CA LEU A 104 -16.78 15.57 16.40
C LEU A 104 -16.08 15.26 17.73
N HIS A 105 -14.80 14.85 17.64
CA HIS A 105 -13.97 14.56 18.80
C HIS A 105 -13.84 15.76 19.75
N GLU A 106 -13.63 16.98 19.24
CA GLU A 106 -13.55 18.19 20.07
C GLU A 106 -14.85 18.50 20.81
N VAL A 107 -16.00 18.32 20.16
CA VAL A 107 -17.31 18.54 20.77
C VAL A 107 -17.57 17.52 21.88
N GLN A 108 -17.30 16.25 21.59
CA GLN A 108 -17.40 15.15 22.53
C GLN A 108 -16.52 15.39 23.78
N SER A 109 -15.24 15.71 23.60
CA SER A 109 -14.32 15.99 24.71
C SER A 109 -14.72 17.21 25.54
N HIS A 110 -15.33 18.21 24.91
CA HIS A 110 -15.86 19.37 25.63
C HIS A 110 -17.04 18.99 26.52
N LEU A 111 -17.98 18.19 26.02
CA LEU A 111 -19.13 17.72 26.79
C LEU A 111 -18.70 16.82 27.96
N ASP A 112 -17.68 15.97 27.75
CA ASP A 112 -17.09 15.15 28.80
C ASP A 112 -16.49 16.00 29.93
N LYS A 113 -15.78 17.08 29.58
CA LYS A 113 -15.22 18.03 30.56
C LYS A 113 -16.30 18.68 31.44
N GLU A 114 -17.48 18.91 30.88
CA GLU A 114 -18.65 19.42 31.61
C GLU A 114 -19.43 18.32 32.37
N GLY A 115 -18.98 17.06 32.32
CA GLY A 115 -19.54 15.95 33.09
C GLY A 115 -20.64 15.15 32.38
N ALA A 116 -20.72 15.21 31.05
CA ALA A 116 -21.76 14.49 30.30
C ALA A 116 -21.65 12.95 30.43
N SER A 117 -20.45 12.38 30.44
CA SER A 117 -20.19 10.95 30.61
C SER A 117 -20.64 10.45 31.99
N ASP A 118 -20.29 11.20 33.04
CA ASP A 118 -20.73 10.99 34.42
C ASP A 118 -22.26 10.99 34.54
N LEU A 119 -22.92 11.94 33.87
CA LEU A 119 -24.38 12.04 33.85
C LEU A 119 -25.02 10.81 33.20
N VAL A 120 -24.47 10.32 32.08
CA VAL A 120 -24.97 9.11 31.40
C VAL A 120 -24.91 7.91 32.34
N VAL A 121 -23.76 7.69 33.02
CA VAL A 121 -23.61 6.58 33.97
C VAL A 121 -24.64 6.65 35.10
N GLU A 122 -24.85 7.83 35.69
CA GLU A 122 -25.83 7.99 36.77
C GLU A 122 -27.28 7.83 36.32
N LEU A 123 -27.62 8.34 35.13
CA LEU A 123 -28.98 8.26 34.62
C LEU A 123 -29.34 6.84 34.22
N VAL A 124 -28.42 6.06 33.64
CA VAL A 124 -28.63 4.63 33.36
C VAL A 124 -29.06 3.88 34.62
N ILE A 125 -28.42 4.16 35.77
CA ILE A 125 -28.74 3.52 37.06
C ILE A 125 -30.10 3.99 37.59
N LYS A 126 -30.45 5.28 37.41
CA LYS A 126 -31.66 5.87 37.99
C LYS A 126 -32.91 5.68 37.12
N SER A 127 -32.77 5.48 35.80
CA SER A 127 -33.89 5.46 34.85
C SER A 127 -34.46 4.07 34.57
N VAL A 128 -34.13 3.06 35.36
CA VAL A 128 -34.54 1.64 35.16
C VAL A 128 -36.05 1.46 34.96
N HIS A 129 -36.85 2.29 35.65
CA HIS A 129 -38.31 2.22 35.66
C HIS A 129 -38.97 3.13 34.60
N SER A 130 -38.19 3.86 33.81
CA SER A 130 -38.68 4.79 32.78
C SER A 130 -38.05 4.46 31.43
N PRO A 131 -38.68 3.58 30.63
CA PRO A 131 -38.11 3.08 29.37
C PRO A 131 -37.72 4.18 28.39
N SER A 132 -38.53 5.24 28.28
CA SER A 132 -38.26 6.38 27.39
C SER A 132 -37.02 7.18 27.80
N ILE A 133 -36.81 7.40 29.10
CA ILE A 133 -35.62 8.10 29.61
C ILE A 133 -34.38 7.22 29.41
N PHE A 134 -34.50 5.92 29.67
CA PHE A 134 -33.39 5.00 29.50
C PHE A 134 -32.86 4.97 28.06
N VAL A 135 -33.74 4.84 27.06
CA VAL A 135 -33.33 4.81 25.64
C VAL A 135 -32.60 6.10 25.25
N GLU A 136 -33.15 7.26 25.57
CA GLU A 136 -32.54 8.56 25.26
C GLU A 136 -31.17 8.76 25.94
N VAL A 137 -31.00 8.22 27.15
CA VAL A 137 -29.72 8.27 27.87
C VAL A 137 -28.68 7.36 27.21
N VAL A 138 -29.08 6.17 26.75
CA VAL A 138 -28.19 5.27 26.01
C VAL A 138 -27.82 5.87 24.65
N GLU A 139 -28.76 6.49 23.95
CA GLU A 139 -28.50 7.20 22.69
C GLU A 139 -27.55 8.40 22.86
N LEU A 140 -27.69 9.15 23.96
CA LEU A 140 -26.71 10.19 24.32
C LEU A 140 -25.32 9.58 24.56
N GLY A 141 -25.26 8.42 25.24
CA GLY A 141 -24.03 7.67 25.44
C GLY A 141 -23.37 7.22 24.12
N ILE A 142 -24.17 6.70 23.19
CA ILE A 142 -23.73 6.33 21.83
C ILE A 142 -23.10 7.54 21.14
N ALA A 143 -23.80 8.67 21.12
CA ALA A 143 -23.32 9.85 20.41
C ALA A 143 -22.05 10.47 21.03
N LEU A 144 -21.88 10.33 22.35
CA LEU A 144 -20.64 10.69 23.04
C LEU A 144 -19.48 9.75 22.66
N LEU A 145 -19.75 8.46 22.47
CA LEU A 145 -18.73 7.46 22.14
C LEU A 145 -18.54 7.20 20.64
N GLU A 146 -19.33 7.84 19.78
CA GLU A 146 -19.28 7.65 18.32
C GLU A 146 -17.84 7.84 17.78
N GLY A 147 -17.32 6.81 17.10
CA GLY A 147 -15.93 6.75 16.64
C GLY A 147 -14.90 6.35 17.72
N GLY A 148 -15.36 5.83 18.85
CA GLY A 148 -14.53 5.20 19.87
C GLY A 148 -13.67 6.19 20.65
N ASN A 149 -14.23 7.33 21.05
CA ASN A 149 -13.46 8.42 21.66
C ASN A 149 -12.73 7.95 22.95
N PRO A 150 -11.38 7.86 22.96
CA PRO A 150 -10.63 7.26 24.06
C PRO A 150 -10.68 8.10 25.35
N ILE A 151 -10.93 9.42 25.23
CA ILE A 151 -11.07 10.31 26.38
C ILE A 151 -12.35 9.95 27.14
N ILE A 152 -13.45 9.78 26.43
CA ILE A 152 -14.76 9.45 27.01
C ILE A 152 -14.78 8.03 27.54
N GLN A 153 -14.25 7.07 26.80
CA GLN A 153 -14.07 5.70 27.27
C GLN A 153 -13.31 5.66 28.61
N LYS A 154 -12.21 6.42 28.72
CA LYS A 154 -11.42 6.54 29.95
C LYS A 154 -12.21 7.22 31.08
N SER A 155 -12.99 8.25 30.78
CA SER A 155 -13.85 8.95 31.74
C SER A 155 -14.89 8.00 32.35
N VAL A 156 -15.62 7.28 31.49
CA VAL A 156 -16.59 6.24 31.90
C VAL A 156 -15.94 5.14 32.73
N PHE A 157 -14.78 4.63 32.29
CA PHE A 157 -14.03 3.62 33.04
C PHE A 157 -13.63 4.10 34.44
N ASN A 158 -13.06 5.30 34.56
CA ASN A 158 -12.66 5.87 35.85
C ASN A 158 -13.85 6.08 36.80
N LYS A 159 -15.01 6.52 36.27
CA LYS A 159 -16.23 6.69 37.05
C LYS A 159 -16.72 5.36 37.62
N LEU A 160 -16.70 4.30 36.81
CA LEU A 160 -17.13 2.97 37.23
C LEU A 160 -16.13 2.32 38.20
N MET A 161 -14.84 2.62 38.12
CA MET A 161 -13.85 2.16 39.09
C MET A 161 -14.00 2.79 40.50
N GLY A 162 -14.74 3.91 40.62
CA GLY A 162 -14.79 4.75 41.82
C GLY A 162 -15.77 4.36 42.93
N GLY A 163 -16.54 3.25 42.85
CA GLY A 163 -17.42 2.82 43.95
C GLY A 163 -18.53 1.81 43.59
N ASP A 164 -19.52 1.64 44.48
CA ASP A 164 -20.68 0.73 44.36
C ASP A 164 -21.57 0.97 43.11
N LEU A 165 -21.34 2.08 42.40
CA LEU A 165 -22.02 2.45 41.16
C LEU A 165 -21.81 1.41 40.05
N SER A 166 -20.62 0.80 39.97
CA SER A 166 -20.31 -0.20 38.93
C SER A 166 -21.26 -1.39 38.99
N GLN A 167 -21.47 -1.97 40.17
CA GLN A 167 -22.38 -3.10 40.34
C GLN A 167 -23.80 -2.76 39.90
N SER A 168 -24.27 -1.55 40.24
CA SER A 168 -25.62 -1.10 39.87
C SER A 168 -25.75 -0.86 38.38
N PHE A 169 -24.73 -0.25 37.75
CA PHE A 169 -24.71 0.03 36.31
C PHE A 169 -24.78 -1.24 35.47
N PHE A 170 -23.88 -2.20 35.73
CA PHE A 170 -23.85 -3.46 34.96
C PHE A 170 -25.09 -4.33 35.20
N LYS A 171 -25.64 -4.29 36.42
CA LYS A 171 -26.90 -4.98 36.72
C LYS A 171 -28.05 -4.51 35.83
N VAL A 172 -28.15 -3.21 35.53
CA VAL A 172 -29.23 -2.69 34.66
C VAL A 172 -29.17 -3.31 33.27
N PHE A 173 -28.00 -3.33 32.64
CA PHE A 173 -27.85 -3.94 31.32
C PHE A 173 -28.05 -5.46 31.36
N TYR A 174 -27.55 -6.13 32.40
CA TYR A 174 -27.77 -7.56 32.63
C TYR A 174 -29.26 -7.90 32.72
N ASP A 175 -30.01 -7.18 33.56
CA ASP A 175 -31.44 -7.41 33.76
C ASP A 175 -32.23 -7.14 32.46
N LYS A 176 -31.90 -6.06 31.72
CA LYS A 176 -32.53 -5.76 30.41
C LYS A 176 -32.25 -6.83 29.35
N MET A 177 -31.03 -7.34 29.29
CA MET A 177 -30.68 -8.46 28.40
C MET A 177 -31.48 -9.72 28.74
N LYS A 178 -31.57 -10.08 30.03
CA LYS A 178 -32.37 -11.22 30.49
C LYS A 178 -33.85 -11.06 30.17
N ASP A 179 -34.42 -9.88 30.39
CA ASP A 179 -35.81 -9.57 30.05
C ASP A 179 -36.07 -9.76 28.55
N ALA A 180 -35.17 -9.27 27.69
CA ALA A 180 -35.26 -9.43 26.24
C ALA A 180 -35.12 -10.89 25.81
N GLN A 181 -34.17 -11.63 26.37
CA GLN A 181 -34.01 -13.07 26.13
C GLN A 181 -35.29 -13.86 26.51
N GLN A 182 -35.88 -13.55 27.67
CA GLN A 182 -37.10 -14.22 28.14
C GLN A 182 -38.31 -13.89 27.27
N GLU A 183 -38.44 -12.62 26.84
CA GLU A 183 -39.48 -12.19 25.90
C GLU A 183 -39.37 -12.96 24.59
N ILE A 184 -38.18 -13.01 23.97
CA ILE A 184 -37.94 -13.76 22.73
C ILE A 184 -38.34 -15.23 22.91
N LYS A 185 -37.86 -15.89 23.97
CA LYS A 185 -38.22 -17.29 24.24
C LYS A 185 -39.74 -17.49 24.34
N SER A 186 -40.44 -16.55 24.97
CA SER A 186 -41.90 -16.64 25.12
C SER A 186 -42.65 -16.46 23.79
N THR A 187 -42.24 -15.54 22.94
CA THR A 187 -42.90 -15.26 21.64
C THR A 187 -42.56 -16.31 20.59
N VAL A 188 -41.29 -16.76 20.55
CA VAL A 188 -40.79 -17.69 19.55
C VAL A 188 -41.43 -19.07 19.68
N THR A 189 -41.70 -19.56 20.90
CA THR A 189 -42.40 -20.84 21.11
C THR A 189 -43.83 -20.87 20.57
N VAL A 190 -44.48 -19.72 20.37
CA VAL A 190 -45.86 -19.60 19.89
C VAL A 190 -45.91 -19.56 18.36
N ASN A 191 -44.92 -18.93 17.71
CA ASN A 191 -44.88 -18.79 16.25
C ASN A 191 -44.38 -20.06 15.53
N THR A 192 -43.54 -20.89 16.16
CA THR A 192 -43.04 -22.13 15.54
C THR A 192 -44.18 -23.11 15.24
N SER A 193 -45.22 -23.19 16.07
CA SER A 193 -46.39 -24.06 15.79
C SER A 193 -47.16 -23.66 14.53
N ASP A 194 -47.32 -22.37 14.28
CA ASP A 194 -48.11 -21.85 13.17
C ASP A 194 -47.33 -21.81 11.85
N ILE A 195 -46.02 -21.53 11.92
CA ILE A 195 -45.14 -21.52 10.75
C ILE A 195 -44.91 -22.95 10.22
N THR A 196 -44.67 -23.91 11.11
CA THR A 196 -44.49 -25.33 10.72
C THR A 196 -45.77 -25.92 10.10
N ALA A 197 -46.95 -25.41 10.50
CA ALA A 197 -48.21 -25.77 9.87
C ALA A 197 -48.31 -25.26 8.43
N LYS A 198 -47.89 -24.01 8.16
CA LYS A 198 -47.87 -23.43 6.80
C LYS A 198 -46.82 -24.05 5.88
N THR A 199 -45.62 -24.37 6.37
CA THR A 199 -44.57 -24.97 5.51
C THR A 199 -44.88 -26.40 5.06
N ASN A 200 -45.79 -27.10 5.77
CA ASN A 200 -46.28 -28.42 5.35
C ASN A 200 -47.33 -28.34 4.23
N GLU A 201 -47.99 -27.20 4.04
CA GLU A 201 -48.96 -26.99 2.95
C GLU A 201 -48.26 -26.69 1.61
N ASP A 202 -47.08 -26.07 1.62
CA ASP A 202 -46.31 -25.73 0.41
C ASP A 202 -45.58 -26.91 -0.27
N LYS A 203 -45.82 -28.16 0.18
CA LYS A 203 -45.18 -29.38 -0.36
C LYS A 203 -46.05 -30.26 -1.26
N GLU A 204 -47.23 -29.80 -1.70
CA GLU A 204 -47.98 -30.48 -2.77
C GLU A 204 -48.06 -29.64 -4.06
N PRO A 205 -47.27 -29.97 -5.11
CA PRO A 205 -47.42 -29.37 -6.42
C PRO A 205 -48.19 -30.34 -7.33
N ASN A 206 -49.52 -30.29 -7.36
CA ASN A 206 -50.29 -30.65 -8.56
C ASN A 206 -51.79 -30.41 -8.42
N LYS A 207 -52.24 -29.30 -9.03
CA LYS A 207 -53.54 -29.02 -9.67
C LYS A 207 -53.98 -27.62 -9.31
N GLU A 208 -53.73 -26.67 -10.20
CA GLU A 208 -54.70 -25.65 -10.66
C GLU A 208 -54.00 -24.67 -11.62
N ILE A 209 -53.57 -25.19 -12.77
CA ILE A 209 -53.40 -24.39 -13.99
C ILE A 209 -54.61 -24.74 -14.87
N GLU A 210 -55.75 -24.10 -14.61
CA GLU A 210 -56.82 -23.90 -15.60
C GLU A 210 -57.96 -23.11 -14.97
N LYS A 211 -57.79 -21.78 -14.88
CA LYS A 211 -58.87 -20.81 -15.12
C LYS A 211 -58.32 -19.40 -15.08
N ILE A 212 -58.78 -18.61 -16.05
CA ILE A 212 -58.62 -17.16 -16.18
C ILE A 212 -57.38 -16.74 -16.99
N SER A 213 -57.28 -17.28 -18.20
CA SER A 213 -56.95 -16.44 -19.36
C SER A 213 -58.28 -16.10 -20.07
N ARG A 214 -58.70 -14.83 -19.98
CA ARG A 214 -59.55 -14.08 -20.94
C ARG A 214 -60.12 -12.83 -20.26
N LYS A 215 -59.41 -11.71 -20.41
CA LYS A 215 -59.89 -10.48 -21.07
C LYS A 215 -58.90 -9.34 -20.80
N ARG A 216 -58.19 -8.96 -21.87
CA ARG A 216 -57.63 -7.61 -22.02
C ARG A 216 -58.49 -6.82 -22.99
N ALA A 217 -58.47 -5.51 -22.78
CA ALA A 217 -58.85 -4.40 -23.67
C ALA A 217 -60.29 -3.86 -23.59
N THR A 218 -60.44 -2.73 -22.88
CA THR A 218 -60.90 -1.41 -23.40
C THR A 218 -60.60 -0.32 -22.35
N GLY A 219 -60.19 0.87 -22.79
CA GLY A 219 -59.54 1.89 -21.95
C GLY A 219 -60.41 3.05 -21.41
N LYS A 220 -59.86 3.69 -20.35
CA LYS A 220 -60.03 5.05 -19.76
C LYS A 220 -61.46 5.56 -19.43
N PRO A 221 -61.65 6.54 -18.50
CA PRO A 221 -60.73 7.19 -17.56
C PRO A 221 -61.20 7.19 -16.08
N ASN A 222 -60.34 7.73 -15.20
CA ASN A 222 -60.56 8.03 -13.78
C ASN A 222 -61.91 8.68 -13.46
N GLY A 223 -62.57 8.14 -12.44
CA GLY A 223 -63.66 8.78 -11.71
C GLY A 223 -63.86 8.07 -10.37
N ILE A 224 -63.47 8.72 -9.27
CA ILE A 224 -63.78 8.28 -7.91
C ILE A 224 -65.30 8.39 -7.71
N VAL A 225 -65.95 7.27 -7.37
CA VAL A 225 -67.33 7.24 -6.89
C VAL A 225 -67.27 7.30 -5.37
N CYS A 226 -67.68 8.43 -4.77
CA CYS A 226 -67.92 8.51 -3.33
C CYS A 226 -69.13 7.64 -2.98
N THR A 227 -68.91 6.60 -2.18
CA THR A 227 -69.99 5.84 -1.53
C THR A 227 -70.52 6.63 -0.32
N ASP A 228 -71.81 6.47 -0.01
CA ASP A 228 -72.49 7.21 1.07
C ASP A 228 -71.85 6.97 2.45
N ASP A 229 -71.20 5.82 2.66
CA ASP A 229 -70.46 5.50 3.90
C ASP A 229 -69.27 6.44 4.15
N LEU A 230 -68.61 6.90 3.08
CA LEU A 230 -67.47 7.83 3.16
C LEU A 230 -67.91 9.26 3.49
N ARG A 231 -69.20 9.58 3.25
CA ARG A 231 -69.80 10.87 3.60
C ARG A 231 -70.21 10.91 5.06
N ASP A 232 -70.69 9.79 5.60
CA ASP A 232 -71.04 9.68 7.02
C ASP A 232 -69.78 9.63 7.91
N ASP A 233 -68.70 8.98 7.47
CA ASP A 233 -67.40 9.02 8.15
C ASP A 233 -66.75 10.41 8.12
N LEU A 234 -66.92 11.16 7.03
CA LEU A 234 -66.41 12.53 6.95
C LEU A 234 -67.21 13.49 7.85
N ASN A 235 -68.52 13.27 7.99
CA ASN A 235 -69.39 14.07 8.86
C ASN A 235 -69.12 13.80 10.35
N THR A 236 -68.85 12.55 10.75
CA THR A 236 -68.46 12.19 12.12
C THR A 236 -67.06 12.71 12.47
N THR A 237 -66.12 12.68 11.52
CA THR A 237 -64.76 13.24 11.68
C THR A 237 -64.77 14.78 11.77
N THR A 238 -65.70 15.44 11.06
CA THR A 238 -65.86 16.91 11.12
C THR A 238 -66.50 17.35 12.44
N ALA A 239 -67.45 16.58 12.98
CA ALA A 239 -68.09 16.85 14.26
C ALA A 239 -67.13 16.67 15.46
N THR A 240 -66.27 15.65 15.42
CA THR A 240 -65.24 15.40 16.43
C THR A 240 -64.12 16.45 16.41
N ASN A 241 -63.71 16.91 15.22
CA ASN A 241 -62.76 18.02 15.09
C ASN A 241 -63.35 19.36 15.59
N ALA A 242 -64.64 19.62 15.38
CA ALA A 242 -65.30 20.81 15.91
C ALA A 242 -65.38 20.80 17.46
N GLN A 243 -65.58 19.64 18.07
CA GLN A 243 -65.54 19.48 19.54
C GLN A 243 -64.11 19.64 20.11
N ALA A 244 -63.08 19.15 19.40
CA ALA A 244 -61.69 19.31 19.81
C ALA A 244 -61.22 20.77 19.77
N TYR A 245 -61.66 21.55 18.76
CA TYR A 245 -61.39 22.99 18.70
C TYR A 245 -62.17 23.81 19.74
N GLY A 246 -63.37 23.37 20.14
CA GLY A 246 -64.16 23.99 21.21
C GLY A 246 -63.52 23.84 22.60
N ASN A 247 -62.94 22.67 22.88
CA ASN A 247 -62.30 22.38 24.17
C ASN A 247 -60.95 23.08 24.34
N THR A 248 -60.23 23.37 23.26
CA THR A 248 -58.92 24.06 23.31
C THR A 248 -59.07 25.57 23.58
N ARG A 249 -60.25 26.15 23.38
CA ARG A 249 -60.50 27.60 23.55
C ARG A 249 -60.99 28.00 24.95
N ASN A 250 -61.37 27.05 25.81
CA ASN A 250 -62.01 27.32 27.11
C ASN A 250 -61.15 27.01 28.34
N LEU A 251 -59.83 26.85 28.21
CA LEU A 251 -58.95 26.65 29.38
C LEU A 251 -58.46 27.99 29.95
N ILE A 252 -59.06 28.37 31.09
CA ILE A 252 -58.59 29.40 32.03
C ILE A 252 -57.52 28.75 32.95
N PRO A 253 -56.43 29.43 33.33
CA PRO A 253 -55.36 28.80 34.08
C PRO A 253 -55.66 28.74 35.57
N GLY A 254 -55.83 27.53 36.10
CA GLY A 254 -55.77 27.26 37.54
C GLY A 254 -56.79 26.24 38.01
N GLU A 255 -56.46 24.94 37.87
CA GLU A 255 -56.79 23.89 38.85
C GLU A 255 -56.11 22.56 38.46
N ASP A 256 -55.68 21.82 39.48
CA ASP A 256 -54.93 20.56 39.40
C ASP A 256 -55.73 19.43 38.72
N VAL A 257 -55.12 18.75 37.74
CA VAL A 257 -55.66 17.52 37.15
C VAL A 257 -54.62 16.41 37.20
N THR A 258 -55.07 15.24 37.65
CA THR A 258 -54.36 14.00 37.98
C THR A 258 -53.58 13.38 36.81
N ASN A 259 -52.41 12.81 37.14
CA ASN A 259 -51.36 12.29 36.24
C ASN A 259 -51.75 11.19 35.23
N ASN A 260 -52.92 10.56 35.31
CA ASN A 260 -53.23 9.38 34.48
C ASN A 260 -53.80 9.71 33.09
N ALA A 261 -54.31 10.92 32.84
CA ALA A 261 -54.86 11.29 31.53
C ALA A 261 -53.81 11.81 30.53
N VAL A 262 -52.61 12.14 31.02
CA VAL A 262 -51.52 12.70 30.21
C VAL A 262 -50.65 11.60 29.60
N GLU A 263 -50.59 10.41 30.21
CA GLU A 263 -49.86 9.26 29.67
C GLU A 263 -50.52 8.67 28.42
N GLU A 264 -51.86 8.62 28.37
CA GLU A 264 -52.61 8.04 27.25
C GLU A 264 -52.59 8.93 25.99
N ILE A 265 -52.57 10.26 26.18
CA ILE A 265 -52.54 11.24 25.07
C ILE A 265 -51.14 11.40 24.46
N ILE A 266 -50.08 11.04 25.19
CA ILE A 266 -48.69 11.12 24.70
C ILE A 266 -48.26 9.81 24.02
N GLY A 267 -48.79 8.66 24.44
CA GLY A 267 -48.58 7.37 23.77
C GLY A 267 -49.09 7.37 22.33
N ASP A 268 -50.31 7.88 22.12
CA ASP A 268 -50.98 7.93 20.81
C ASP A 268 -50.32 8.90 19.81
N LYS A 269 -49.47 9.80 20.32
CA LYS A 269 -48.74 10.80 19.53
C LYS A 269 -47.36 10.31 19.09
N LEU A 270 -46.84 9.25 19.72
CA LEU A 270 -45.54 8.64 19.36
C LEU A 270 -45.68 7.68 18.16
N GLU A 271 -46.80 6.97 18.05
CA GLU A 271 -47.08 6.07 16.91
C GLU A 271 -47.32 6.83 15.60
N ARG A 272 -47.86 8.06 15.64
CA ARG A 272 -48.18 8.83 14.44
C ARG A 272 -47.03 9.64 13.83
N ILE A 273 -45.88 9.75 14.50
CA ILE A 273 -44.74 10.57 14.01
C ILE A 273 -43.73 9.72 13.21
N ARG A 274 -43.82 8.37 13.26
CA ARG A 274 -42.93 7.48 12.48
C ARG A 274 -43.58 6.79 11.28
N ALA A 275 -44.89 6.94 11.08
CA ALA A 275 -45.58 6.38 9.92
C ALA A 275 -45.95 7.49 8.91
N GLU A 276 -45.30 7.50 7.75
CA GLU A 276 -45.89 8.15 6.57
C GLU A 276 -47.19 7.43 6.19
N PRO A 277 -48.22 8.15 5.69
CA PRO A 277 -49.51 7.53 5.41
C PRO A 277 -49.49 6.84 4.03
N SER A 278 -49.02 5.59 3.97
CA SER A 278 -49.35 4.68 2.87
C SER A 278 -50.62 3.90 3.21
N ALA A 279 -51.68 4.12 2.43
CA ALA A 279 -52.99 3.52 2.63
C ALA A 279 -53.01 2.01 2.38
N GLY A 280 -53.62 1.25 3.30
CA GLY A 280 -54.07 -0.14 3.07
C GLY A 280 -53.73 -1.10 4.22
N VAL A 281 -54.76 -1.54 4.94
CA VAL A 281 -54.70 -2.37 6.15
C VAL A 281 -54.40 -3.85 5.82
N GLU A 282 -53.31 -4.40 6.35
CA GLU A 282 -53.20 -5.77 6.91
C GLU A 282 -52.30 -5.74 8.16
N LYS A 283 -52.57 -6.66 9.11
CA LYS A 283 -52.25 -6.57 10.55
C LYS A 283 -50.77 -6.75 10.96
N ASP A 284 -50.48 -6.05 12.05
CA ASP A 284 -49.26 -5.85 12.85
C ASP A 284 -48.69 -7.08 13.61
N ASP A 285 -48.71 -8.30 13.06
CA ASP A 285 -48.30 -9.51 13.81
C ASP A 285 -46.80 -9.86 13.71
N THR A 286 -45.96 -9.03 13.07
CA THR A 286 -44.53 -9.34 12.81
C THR A 286 -43.52 -8.36 13.43
N GLN A 287 -43.96 -7.38 14.21
CA GLN A 287 -43.06 -6.39 14.82
C GLN A 287 -42.49 -6.89 16.16
N LEU A 288 -41.17 -6.72 16.35
CA LEU A 288 -40.48 -7.12 17.59
C LEU A 288 -41.00 -6.34 18.81
N SER A 289 -41.14 -7.01 19.95
CA SER A 289 -41.51 -6.38 21.23
C SER A 289 -40.55 -5.25 21.61
N VAL A 290 -41.06 -4.20 22.24
CA VAL A 290 -40.26 -3.04 22.69
C VAL A 290 -39.10 -3.47 23.60
N LYS A 291 -39.28 -4.52 24.40
CA LYS A 291 -38.20 -5.08 25.24
C LYS A 291 -37.02 -5.61 24.42
N VAL A 292 -37.29 -6.10 23.21
CA VAL A 292 -36.28 -6.61 22.27
C VAL A 292 -35.65 -5.47 21.49
N LEU A 293 -36.44 -4.50 21.01
CA LEU A 293 -35.93 -3.35 20.26
C LEU A 293 -34.96 -2.47 21.07
N VAL A 294 -35.16 -2.36 22.39
CA VAL A 294 -34.23 -1.63 23.29
C VAL A 294 -32.82 -2.25 23.31
N MET A 295 -32.65 -3.51 22.91
CA MET A 295 -31.33 -4.14 22.85
C MET A 295 -30.43 -3.55 21.77
N GLN A 296 -30.97 -3.05 20.66
CA GLN A 296 -30.16 -2.49 19.58
C GLN A 296 -29.26 -1.32 20.05
N PRO A 297 -29.78 -0.25 20.68
CA PRO A 297 -28.94 0.81 21.22
C PRO A 297 -28.08 0.36 22.41
N ILE A 298 -28.53 -0.61 23.23
CA ILE A 298 -27.69 -1.16 24.32
C ILE A 298 -26.43 -1.80 23.73
N LEU A 299 -26.58 -2.67 22.74
CA LEU A 299 -25.47 -3.39 22.11
C LEU A 299 -24.53 -2.40 21.41
N ARG A 300 -25.07 -1.43 20.66
CA ARG A 300 -24.27 -0.36 20.04
C ARG A 300 -23.47 0.44 21.07
N PHE A 301 -24.07 0.80 22.20
CA PHE A 301 -23.36 1.49 23.29
C PHE A 301 -22.20 0.66 23.85
N LEU A 302 -22.43 -0.64 24.07
CA LEU A 302 -21.39 -1.55 24.59
C LEU A 302 -20.29 -1.82 23.55
N GLN A 303 -20.63 -1.88 22.25
CA GLN A 303 -19.68 -1.95 21.14
C GLN A 303 -18.73 -0.74 21.16
N LEU A 304 -19.28 0.48 21.19
CA LEU A 304 -18.49 1.73 21.17
C LEU A 304 -17.60 1.93 22.40
N LEU A 305 -17.93 1.30 23.54
CA LEU A 305 -17.04 1.27 24.71
C LEU A 305 -15.77 0.45 24.46
N CYS A 306 -15.84 -0.54 23.58
CA CYS A 306 -14.76 -1.46 23.26
C CYS A 306 -14.00 -1.11 21.97
N GLU A 307 -14.57 -0.25 21.11
CA GLU A 307 -13.90 0.28 19.91
C GLU A 307 -12.49 0.79 20.20
N ASN A 308 -11.62 0.73 19.18
CA ASN A 308 -10.19 1.02 19.28
C ASN A 308 -9.44 0.06 20.23
N HIS A 309 -9.91 -1.19 20.34
CA HIS A 309 -9.21 -2.28 21.03
C HIS A 309 -8.96 -1.97 22.52
N ASN A 310 -9.98 -1.45 23.21
CA ASN A 310 -9.84 -1.03 24.61
C ASN A 310 -9.84 -2.25 25.57
N HIS A 311 -8.67 -2.89 25.70
CA HIS A 311 -8.47 -4.10 26.51
C HIS A 311 -8.96 -3.97 27.97
N ASN A 312 -8.88 -2.77 28.56
CA ASN A 312 -9.36 -2.54 29.92
C ASN A 312 -10.88 -2.63 30.01
N LEU A 313 -11.60 -1.92 29.12
CA LEU A 313 -13.06 -1.97 29.09
C LEU A 313 -13.58 -3.33 28.63
N GLN A 314 -12.96 -3.97 27.64
CA GLN A 314 -13.30 -5.31 27.18
C GLN A 314 -13.27 -6.34 28.33
N ASN A 315 -12.20 -6.35 29.13
CA ASN A 315 -12.12 -7.22 30.31
C ASN A 315 -13.11 -6.82 31.40
N PHE A 316 -13.32 -5.51 31.59
CA PHE A 316 -14.25 -5.00 32.59
C PHE A 316 -15.70 -5.35 32.29
N LEU A 317 -16.11 -5.48 31.03
CA LEU A 317 -17.44 -5.98 30.65
C LEU A 317 -17.64 -7.47 31.01
N ARG A 318 -16.56 -8.26 31.06
CA ARG A 318 -16.60 -9.67 31.46
C ARG A 318 -16.50 -9.84 32.99
N ASN A 319 -15.54 -9.15 33.62
CA ASN A 319 -15.24 -9.29 35.04
C ASN A 319 -14.93 -7.93 35.67
N GLN A 320 -15.84 -7.45 36.53
CA GLN A 320 -15.71 -6.16 37.21
C GLN A 320 -14.91 -6.22 38.52
N ASN A 321 -14.49 -7.41 38.97
CA ASN A 321 -13.85 -7.63 40.27
C ASN A 321 -14.68 -7.11 41.47
N ASN A 322 -16.01 -7.11 41.32
CA ASN A 322 -16.95 -6.75 42.38
C ASN A 322 -17.41 -7.99 43.15
N LYS A 323 -18.17 -7.79 44.24
CA LYS A 323 -18.76 -8.89 45.02
C LYS A 323 -19.68 -9.78 44.18
N THR A 324 -20.36 -9.19 43.20
CA THR A 324 -21.09 -9.90 42.14
C THR A 324 -20.57 -9.41 40.81
N ASN A 325 -20.18 -10.33 39.94
CA ASN A 325 -19.77 -10.02 38.57
C ASN A 325 -20.93 -10.27 37.61
N PHE A 326 -21.13 -9.37 36.66
CA PHE A 326 -22.11 -9.48 35.60
C PHE A 326 -21.35 -9.64 34.28
N ASN A 327 -21.31 -10.87 33.75
CA ASN A 327 -20.59 -11.17 32.51
C ASN A 327 -21.47 -10.83 31.31
N LEU A 328 -21.36 -9.58 30.81
CA LEU A 328 -22.17 -9.11 29.69
C LEU A 328 -21.77 -9.76 28.35
N VAL A 329 -20.54 -10.27 28.23
CA VAL A 329 -20.07 -10.99 27.04
C VAL A 329 -20.86 -12.29 26.87
N SER A 330 -20.93 -13.09 27.95
CA SER A 330 -21.72 -14.33 27.99
C SER A 330 -23.21 -14.06 27.74
N GLU A 331 -23.78 -13.03 28.35
CA GLU A 331 -25.21 -12.70 28.14
C GLU A 331 -25.53 -12.21 26.72
N THR A 332 -24.59 -11.53 26.08
CA THR A 332 -24.72 -11.12 24.67
C THR A 332 -24.70 -12.34 23.75
N LEU A 333 -23.82 -13.32 24.03
CA LEU A 333 -23.82 -14.61 23.31
C LEU A 333 -25.11 -15.41 23.54
N MET A 334 -25.62 -15.44 24.77
CA MET A 334 -26.92 -16.04 25.06
C MET A 334 -28.07 -15.32 24.35
N PHE A 335 -28.00 -14.00 24.21
CA PHE A 335 -28.98 -13.24 23.44
C PHE A 335 -28.99 -13.64 21.96
N LEU A 336 -27.81 -13.76 21.33
CA LEU A 336 -27.66 -14.30 19.99
C LEU A 336 -28.24 -15.73 19.88
N ASP A 337 -27.99 -16.56 20.89
CA ASP A 337 -28.51 -17.93 20.97
C ASP A 337 -30.04 -17.97 20.99
N CYS A 338 -30.65 -17.04 21.72
CA CYS A 338 -32.10 -16.94 21.86
C CYS A 338 -32.78 -16.44 20.59
N ILE A 339 -32.23 -15.40 19.94
CA ILE A 339 -32.84 -14.79 18.75
C ILE A 339 -32.72 -15.68 17.51
N CYS A 340 -31.69 -16.52 17.44
CA CYS A 340 -31.45 -17.44 16.33
C CYS A 340 -32.06 -18.86 16.52
N GLY A 341 -32.57 -19.20 17.71
CA GLY A 341 -33.32 -20.45 17.97
C GLY A 341 -32.45 -21.71 18.09
N SER A 342 -31.70 -21.82 19.18
CA SER A 342 -30.58 -22.78 19.39
C SER A 342 -30.85 -24.28 19.22
N THR A 343 -32.00 -24.82 19.58
CA THR A 343 -32.33 -26.25 19.37
C THR A 343 -32.66 -26.60 17.92
N THR A 344 -32.83 -25.59 17.07
CA THR A 344 -33.28 -25.74 15.67
C THR A 344 -32.29 -25.16 14.65
N GLY A 345 -31.41 -24.24 15.06
CA GLY A 345 -30.40 -23.62 14.19
C GLY A 345 -29.39 -24.63 13.63
N GLY A 346 -28.87 -25.53 14.46
CA GLY A 346 -27.96 -26.60 14.01
C GLY A 346 -28.56 -27.62 13.04
N LEU A 347 -29.90 -27.66 12.92
CA LEU A 347 -30.63 -28.53 11.99
C LEU A 347 -30.92 -27.86 10.63
N GLY A 348 -30.42 -26.65 10.39
CA GLY A 348 -30.63 -25.92 9.13
C GLY A 348 -31.97 -25.17 9.05
N LEU A 349 -32.61 -24.88 10.20
CA LEU A 349 -33.90 -24.19 10.26
C LEU A 349 -33.78 -22.69 10.63
N LEU A 350 -32.58 -22.09 10.50
CA LEU A 350 -32.37 -20.67 10.84
C LEU A 350 -33.29 -19.72 10.07
N GLY A 351 -33.60 -20.03 8.82
CA GLY A 351 -34.45 -19.20 7.97
C GLY A 351 -35.91 -19.03 8.44
N LEU A 352 -36.34 -19.81 9.45
CA LEU A 352 -37.65 -19.63 10.09
C LEU A 352 -37.65 -18.55 11.18
N TYR A 353 -36.49 -18.30 11.81
CA TYR A 353 -36.35 -17.33 12.89
C TYR A 353 -35.75 -16.01 12.41
N ILE A 354 -34.89 -16.04 11.41
CA ILE A 354 -34.26 -14.85 10.83
C ILE A 354 -35.16 -14.28 9.73
N ASN A 355 -35.55 -13.03 9.86
CA ASN A 355 -36.41 -12.30 8.93
C ASN A 355 -35.93 -10.85 8.77
N GLU A 356 -36.58 -10.10 7.87
CA GLU A 356 -36.22 -8.71 7.57
C GLU A 356 -36.35 -7.77 8.78
N ASN A 357 -37.19 -8.10 9.76
CA ASN A 357 -37.44 -7.25 10.93
C ASN A 357 -36.42 -7.44 12.05
N ASN A 358 -35.68 -8.56 12.09
CA ASN A 358 -34.74 -8.87 13.17
C ASN A 358 -33.27 -8.97 12.73
N VAL A 359 -32.99 -9.07 11.43
CA VAL A 359 -31.62 -9.21 10.91
C VAL A 359 -30.68 -8.10 11.34
N ALA A 360 -31.13 -6.83 11.34
CA ALA A 360 -30.32 -5.70 11.79
C ALA A 360 -29.86 -5.82 13.25
N LEU A 361 -30.71 -6.36 14.13
CA LEU A 361 -30.37 -6.59 15.54
C LEU A 361 -29.38 -7.75 15.69
N ILE A 362 -29.47 -8.77 14.84
CA ILE A 362 -28.50 -9.87 14.80
C ILE A 362 -27.14 -9.37 14.34
N ASN A 363 -27.07 -8.56 13.27
CA ASN A 363 -25.83 -7.92 12.82
C ASN A 363 -25.18 -7.09 13.93
N GLN A 364 -25.96 -6.21 14.57
CA GLN A 364 -25.49 -5.41 15.70
C GLN A 364 -24.94 -6.29 16.85
N THR A 365 -25.54 -7.47 17.08
CA THR A 365 -25.05 -8.42 18.09
C THR A 365 -23.72 -9.04 17.69
N LEU A 366 -23.56 -9.46 16.43
CA LEU A 366 -22.31 -10.02 15.89
C LEU A 366 -21.17 -9.01 15.93
N GLU A 367 -21.42 -7.76 15.53
CA GLU A 367 -20.43 -6.67 15.59
C GLU A 367 -20.00 -6.39 17.03
N THR A 368 -20.95 -6.34 17.96
CA THR A 368 -20.66 -6.12 19.40
C THR A 368 -19.79 -7.25 19.96
N LEU A 369 -20.09 -8.51 19.62
CA LEU A 369 -19.26 -9.65 20.01
C LEU A 369 -17.86 -9.61 19.37
N THR A 370 -17.76 -9.07 18.15
CA THR A 370 -16.47 -8.90 17.45
C THR A 370 -15.59 -7.90 18.22
N GLU A 371 -16.13 -6.73 18.57
CA GLU A 371 -15.42 -5.71 19.35
C GLU A 371 -15.07 -6.15 20.78
N TYR A 372 -15.79 -7.11 21.36
CA TYR A 372 -15.41 -7.69 22.66
C TYR A 372 -14.13 -8.53 22.59
N CYS A 373 -13.82 -9.11 21.43
CA CYS A 373 -12.70 -10.04 21.24
C CYS A 373 -11.50 -9.42 20.52
N GLN A 374 -11.75 -8.52 19.58
CA GLN A 374 -10.75 -7.90 18.72
C GLN A 374 -9.76 -7.07 19.55
N GLY A 375 -8.45 -7.12 19.25
CA GLY A 375 -7.49 -6.23 19.90
C GLY A 375 -6.35 -6.84 20.73
N PRO A 376 -5.95 -8.10 20.54
CA PRO A 376 -6.67 -9.31 20.95
C PRO A 376 -7.03 -9.30 22.45
N CYS A 377 -8.19 -9.86 22.81
CA CYS A 377 -8.57 -10.12 24.20
C CYS A 377 -8.78 -11.62 24.43
N HIS A 378 -7.70 -12.35 24.75
CA HIS A 378 -7.70 -13.80 24.87
C HIS A 378 -8.75 -14.36 25.83
N ASP A 379 -8.99 -13.66 26.92
CA ASP A 379 -9.97 -14.09 27.90
C ASP A 379 -11.42 -13.98 27.37
N ASN A 380 -11.74 -12.93 26.61
CA ASN A 380 -13.07 -12.79 25.98
C ASN A 380 -13.23 -13.80 24.83
N GLN A 381 -12.19 -14.03 24.04
CA GLN A 381 -12.17 -15.08 23.01
C GLN A 381 -12.48 -16.46 23.62
N ASN A 382 -11.82 -16.81 24.74
CA ASN A 382 -12.09 -18.06 25.47
C ASN A 382 -13.50 -18.11 26.07
N CYS A 383 -13.98 -16.99 26.60
CA CYS A 383 -15.33 -16.90 27.16
C CYS A 383 -16.40 -17.22 26.11
N ILE A 384 -16.21 -16.81 24.85
CA ILE A 384 -17.14 -17.11 23.76
C ILE A 384 -16.96 -18.55 23.26
N ALA A 385 -15.71 -19.00 23.05
CA ALA A 385 -15.43 -20.30 22.47
C ALA A 385 -15.80 -21.50 23.38
N ILE A 386 -15.68 -21.34 24.70
CA ILE A 386 -15.88 -22.41 25.70
C ILE A 386 -17.25 -22.31 26.40
N HIS A 387 -18.06 -21.30 26.07
CA HIS A 387 -19.33 -21.09 26.75
C HIS A 387 -20.25 -22.32 26.69
N GLU A 388 -21.03 -22.56 27.75
CA GLU A 388 -21.98 -23.69 27.82
C GLU A 388 -23.12 -23.57 26.81
N SER A 389 -23.38 -22.37 26.27
CA SER A 389 -24.33 -22.19 25.17
C SER A 389 -23.75 -22.69 23.86
N ASN A 390 -24.59 -23.22 22.98
CA ASN A 390 -24.25 -23.56 21.60
C ASN A 390 -24.04 -22.31 20.70
N GLY A 391 -23.60 -21.18 21.27
CA GLY A 391 -23.44 -19.91 20.55
C GLY A 391 -22.45 -20.01 19.39
N LEU A 392 -21.38 -20.80 19.54
CA LEU A 392 -20.46 -21.08 18.45
C LEU A 392 -21.12 -21.86 17.29
N ASP A 393 -21.99 -22.83 17.60
CA ASP A 393 -22.75 -23.58 16.59
C ASP A 393 -23.68 -22.68 15.77
N ILE A 394 -24.20 -21.63 16.40
CA ILE A 394 -25.06 -20.66 15.71
C ILE A 394 -24.24 -19.81 14.76
N ILE A 395 -23.07 -19.34 15.19
CA ILE A 395 -22.16 -18.56 14.34
C ILE A 395 -21.70 -19.41 13.14
N THR A 396 -21.34 -20.68 13.35
CA THR A 396 -20.98 -21.58 12.25
C THR A 396 -22.17 -21.87 11.33
N ALA A 397 -23.37 -22.04 11.89
CA ALA A 397 -24.58 -22.30 11.11
C ALA A 397 -25.04 -21.09 10.27
N LEU A 398 -24.83 -19.85 10.74
CA LEU A 398 -25.10 -18.62 9.96
C LEU A 398 -24.27 -18.57 8.66
N ILE A 399 -23.05 -19.10 8.69
CA ILE A 399 -22.17 -19.16 7.52
C ILE A 399 -22.56 -20.32 6.59
N LEU A 400 -22.74 -21.52 7.16
CA LEU A 400 -22.87 -22.76 6.39
C LEU A 400 -24.26 -22.95 5.76
N ASN A 401 -25.32 -22.54 6.45
CA ASN A 401 -26.70 -22.84 6.04
C ASN A 401 -27.29 -21.76 5.12
N ASP A 402 -28.20 -22.18 4.24
CA ASP A 402 -28.96 -21.25 3.42
C ASP A 402 -30.14 -20.68 4.23
N ILE A 403 -30.22 -19.35 4.36
CA ILE A 403 -31.23 -18.66 5.17
C ILE A 403 -32.48 -18.39 4.31
N ASN A 404 -33.35 -19.38 4.10
CA ASN A 404 -34.58 -19.23 3.31
C ASN A 404 -35.82 -18.95 4.18
N PRO A 405 -36.75 -18.05 3.78
CA PRO A 405 -36.88 -17.41 2.46
C PRO A 405 -36.06 -16.13 2.26
N LEU A 406 -35.42 -15.59 3.31
CA LEU A 406 -34.70 -14.31 3.26
C LEU A 406 -33.67 -14.24 2.13
N GLY A 407 -32.90 -15.29 1.89
CA GLY A 407 -31.93 -15.38 0.79
C GLY A 407 -32.56 -15.31 -0.61
N LYS A 408 -33.87 -15.48 -0.76
CA LYS A 408 -34.57 -15.26 -2.04
C LYS A 408 -35.07 -13.83 -2.20
N THR A 409 -35.36 -13.12 -1.10
CA THR A 409 -35.92 -11.76 -1.13
C THR A 409 -34.86 -10.70 -0.97
N ARG A 410 -33.94 -10.88 -0.01
CA ARG A 410 -32.91 -9.94 0.43
C ARG A 410 -31.58 -10.66 0.69
N MET A 411 -30.90 -11.03 -0.40
CA MET A 411 -29.59 -11.68 -0.33
C MET A 411 -28.50 -10.75 0.22
N ASP A 412 -28.61 -9.44 -0.01
CA ASP A 412 -27.76 -8.39 0.57
C ASP A 412 -27.64 -8.53 2.10
N LEU A 413 -28.76 -8.66 2.80
CA LEU A 413 -28.79 -8.82 4.26
C LEU A 413 -28.20 -10.16 4.73
N VAL A 414 -28.37 -11.22 3.94
CA VAL A 414 -27.79 -12.55 4.23
C VAL A 414 -26.27 -12.52 4.04
N LEU A 415 -25.76 -11.82 3.03
CA LEU A 415 -24.34 -11.65 2.79
C LEU A 415 -23.69 -10.85 3.92
N GLU A 416 -24.35 -9.78 4.39
CA GLU A 416 -23.90 -9.00 5.54
C GLU A 416 -23.81 -9.84 6.83
N LEU A 417 -24.84 -10.67 7.11
CA LEU A 417 -24.81 -11.62 8.23
C LEU A 417 -23.63 -12.58 8.14
N LYS A 418 -23.40 -13.16 6.96
CA LYS A 418 -22.28 -14.10 6.73
C LYS A 418 -20.93 -13.40 6.88
N ASN A 419 -20.82 -12.15 6.43
CA ASN A 419 -19.63 -11.34 6.57
C ASN A 419 -19.30 -11.10 8.05
N ASN A 420 -20.26 -10.57 8.81
CA ASN A 420 -20.10 -10.27 10.23
C ASN A 420 -19.85 -11.53 11.07
N ALA A 421 -20.51 -12.65 10.75
CA ALA A 421 -20.24 -13.93 11.39
C ALA A 421 -18.80 -14.43 11.09
N SER A 422 -18.31 -14.25 9.86
CA SER A 422 -16.94 -14.62 9.50
C SER A 422 -15.88 -13.75 10.20
N LYS A 423 -16.13 -12.43 10.31
CA LYS A 423 -15.29 -11.49 11.08
C LYS A 423 -15.19 -11.90 12.55
N LEU A 424 -16.31 -12.27 13.16
CA LEU A 424 -16.34 -12.75 14.56
C LEU A 424 -15.48 -14.01 14.76
N LEU A 425 -15.56 -15.00 13.85
CA LEU A 425 -14.73 -16.21 13.95
C LEU A 425 -13.23 -15.90 13.79
N LEU A 426 -12.87 -15.00 12.88
CA LEU A 426 -11.49 -14.52 12.74
C LEU A 426 -11.01 -13.80 14.01
N ALA A 427 -11.85 -12.94 14.61
CA ALA A 427 -11.53 -12.25 15.86
C ALA A 427 -11.35 -13.22 17.06
N ILE A 428 -12.07 -14.36 17.09
CA ILE A 428 -11.90 -15.41 18.11
C ILE A 428 -10.55 -16.14 17.98
N MET A 429 -9.98 -16.18 16.76
CA MET A 429 -8.69 -16.80 16.45
C MET A 429 -7.51 -15.81 16.42
N GLU A 430 -7.78 -14.51 16.57
CA GLU A 430 -6.78 -13.45 16.46
C GLU A 430 -5.68 -13.57 17.53
N SER A 431 -4.42 -13.48 17.09
CA SER A 431 -3.21 -13.54 17.92
C SER A 431 -3.05 -14.78 18.83
N ARG A 432 -3.61 -15.95 18.46
CA ARG A 432 -3.51 -17.18 19.26
C ARG A 432 -2.30 -18.05 18.91
N GLY A 433 -1.59 -18.53 19.94
CA GLY A 433 -0.49 -19.50 19.81
C GLY A 433 -0.91 -20.95 20.07
N ASP A 434 -2.06 -21.14 20.72
CA ASP A 434 -2.66 -22.42 21.09
C ASP A 434 -3.72 -22.88 20.07
N SER A 435 -3.97 -24.19 19.97
CA SER A 435 -4.92 -24.77 19.01
C SER A 435 -6.35 -24.91 19.54
N GLU A 436 -6.62 -24.60 20.81
CA GLU A 436 -7.88 -24.95 21.48
C GLU A 436 -9.11 -24.33 20.80
N ASN A 437 -9.09 -23.02 20.55
CA ASN A 437 -10.20 -22.33 19.89
C ASN A 437 -10.42 -22.82 18.46
N ALA A 438 -9.34 -23.05 17.71
CA ALA A 438 -9.40 -23.55 16.34
C ALA A 438 -9.98 -24.98 16.28
N GLU A 439 -9.59 -25.85 17.21
CA GLU A 439 -10.13 -27.21 17.33
C GLU A 439 -11.62 -27.21 17.69
N ARG A 440 -12.07 -26.29 18.56
CA ARG A 440 -13.50 -26.12 18.88
C ARG A 440 -14.31 -25.69 17.66
N ILE A 441 -13.83 -24.72 16.89
CA ILE A 441 -14.49 -24.28 15.66
C ILE A 441 -14.57 -25.44 14.66
N LEU A 442 -13.48 -26.18 14.46
CA LEU A 442 -13.42 -27.33 13.56
C LEU A 442 -14.31 -28.51 14.00
N TYR A 443 -14.55 -28.68 15.30
CA TYR A 443 -15.47 -29.70 15.80
C TYR A 443 -16.93 -29.40 15.40
N ASN A 444 -17.29 -28.11 15.34
CA ASN A 444 -18.66 -27.63 15.08
C ASN A 444 -18.91 -27.29 13.60
N MET A 445 -17.90 -27.41 12.74
CA MET A 445 -17.95 -26.96 11.34
C MET A 445 -17.46 -28.05 10.39
N ASN A 446 -18.22 -28.32 9.32
CA ASN A 446 -17.80 -29.26 8.29
C ASN A 446 -16.83 -28.58 7.30
N PRO A 447 -15.55 -28.99 7.23
CA PRO A 447 -14.55 -28.30 6.41
C PRO A 447 -14.88 -28.31 4.91
N LYS A 448 -15.52 -29.38 4.42
CA LYS A 448 -15.91 -29.49 3.01
C LYS A 448 -17.03 -28.52 2.65
N GLN A 449 -18.02 -28.36 3.52
CA GLN A 449 -19.12 -27.41 3.31
C GLN A 449 -18.61 -25.97 3.36
N LEU A 450 -17.65 -25.68 4.25
CA LEU A 450 -17.06 -24.36 4.36
C LEU A 450 -16.36 -23.93 3.06
N VAL A 451 -15.55 -24.81 2.47
CA VAL A 451 -14.91 -24.57 1.17
C VAL A 451 -15.95 -24.39 0.06
N ASP A 452 -17.02 -25.19 0.07
CA ASP A 452 -18.10 -25.07 -0.90
C ASP A 452 -18.84 -23.72 -0.79
N VAL A 453 -19.13 -23.24 0.42
CA VAL A 453 -19.76 -21.92 0.64
C VAL A 453 -18.87 -20.79 0.09
N ALA A 454 -17.57 -20.80 0.37
CA ALA A 454 -16.63 -19.80 -0.15
C ALA A 454 -16.57 -19.81 -1.69
N CYS A 455 -16.58 -21.01 -2.29
CA CYS A 455 -16.58 -21.17 -3.74
C CYS A 455 -17.91 -20.81 -4.39
N ARG A 456 -19.06 -21.07 -3.73
CA ARG A 456 -20.38 -20.65 -4.20
C ARG A 456 -20.50 -19.13 -4.23
N ALA A 457 -20.05 -18.45 -3.16
CA ALA A 457 -20.05 -17.00 -3.06
C ALA A 457 -19.26 -16.33 -4.21
N PHE A 458 -18.12 -16.91 -4.62
CA PHE A 458 -17.33 -16.44 -5.77
C PHE A 458 -18.13 -16.43 -7.09
N HIS A 459 -18.95 -17.46 -7.32
CA HIS A 459 -19.69 -17.61 -8.58
C HIS A 459 -21.04 -16.88 -8.56
N GLN A 460 -21.49 -16.43 -7.40
CA GLN A 460 -22.76 -15.73 -7.25
C GLN A 460 -22.72 -14.38 -7.98
N GLU A 461 -21.61 -13.64 -7.87
CA GLU A 461 -21.39 -12.37 -8.58
C GLU A 461 -21.34 -12.56 -10.11
N SER A 462 -20.83 -13.69 -10.61
CA SER A 462 -20.74 -13.97 -12.05
C SER A 462 -22.07 -14.28 -12.75
N LEU A 463 -23.14 -14.51 -11.97
CA LEU A 463 -24.49 -14.76 -12.50
C LEU A 463 -25.26 -13.45 -12.71
N ASP A 464 -24.97 -12.41 -11.92
CA ASP A 464 -25.61 -11.10 -12.01
C ASP A 464 -25.12 -10.30 -13.23
N ASP A 465 -23.87 -10.51 -13.67
CA ASP A 465 -23.28 -9.92 -14.89
C ASP A 465 -23.97 -10.35 -16.21
N VAL A 466 -24.81 -11.40 -16.20
CA VAL A 466 -25.49 -11.91 -17.41
C VAL A 466 -26.93 -11.40 -17.52
N THR A 467 -27.52 -10.88 -16.44
CA THR A 467 -28.93 -10.45 -16.40
C THR A 467 -29.13 -8.94 -16.52
N ASP A 468 -28.13 -8.11 -16.24
CA ASP A 468 -28.29 -6.65 -16.23
C ASP A 468 -27.41 -5.97 -17.30
N ILE A 469 -27.84 -6.04 -18.57
CA ILE A 469 -27.20 -5.31 -19.67
C ILE A 469 -27.73 -3.86 -19.82
N ASP A 470 -28.73 -3.42 -19.04
CA ASP A 470 -29.41 -2.13 -19.33
C ASP A 470 -29.49 -1.07 -18.20
N ASP A 471 -28.81 -1.21 -17.06
CA ASP A 471 -28.77 -0.14 -16.05
C ASP A 471 -27.37 0.11 -15.46
N SER A 472 -26.49 0.73 -16.26
CA SER A 472 -25.16 1.19 -15.82
C SER A 472 -25.17 2.55 -15.10
N SER A 473 -26.20 2.83 -14.30
CA SER A 473 -26.31 4.10 -13.56
C SER A 473 -26.74 4.02 -12.10
N THR A 474 -26.76 2.83 -11.50
CA THR A 474 -26.85 2.67 -10.05
C THR A 474 -25.45 2.38 -9.49
N ASN A 475 -24.90 3.34 -8.74
CA ASN A 475 -23.74 3.12 -7.89
C ASN A 475 -24.05 1.98 -6.92
N GLY A 476 -23.54 0.77 -7.22
CA GLY A 476 -23.59 -0.38 -6.32
C GLY A 476 -22.53 -0.29 -5.22
N GLU A 477 -22.43 0.83 -4.49
CA GLU A 477 -21.41 1.04 -3.46
C GLU A 477 -21.88 0.75 -2.02
N GLU A 478 -23.16 0.43 -1.78
CA GLU A 478 -23.68 0.20 -0.41
C GLU A 478 -23.85 -1.28 0.00
N GLY A 479 -23.66 -2.23 -0.91
CA GLY A 479 -23.82 -3.67 -0.63
C GLY A 479 -22.49 -4.41 -0.49
N VAL A 480 -22.39 -5.33 0.49
CA VAL A 480 -21.22 -6.23 0.62
C VAL A 480 -21.16 -7.17 -0.59
N SER A 481 -20.04 -7.17 -1.31
CA SER A 481 -19.82 -8.07 -2.46
C SER A 481 -19.83 -9.54 -2.03
N PRO A 482 -20.55 -10.44 -2.73
CA PRO A 482 -20.49 -11.88 -2.45
C PRO A 482 -19.06 -12.44 -2.49
N LYS A 483 -18.21 -11.89 -3.36
CA LYS A 483 -16.82 -12.30 -3.53
C LYS A 483 -15.95 -11.90 -2.34
N GLU A 484 -16.21 -10.75 -1.73
CA GLU A 484 -15.55 -10.33 -0.48
C GLU A 484 -15.92 -11.26 0.69
N VAL A 485 -17.22 -11.56 0.85
CA VAL A 485 -17.67 -12.53 1.86
C VAL A 485 -17.02 -13.90 1.65
N GLY A 486 -16.97 -14.37 0.40
CA GLY A 486 -16.31 -15.62 0.05
C GLY A 486 -14.81 -15.62 0.36
N HIS A 487 -14.13 -14.48 0.19
CA HIS A 487 -12.71 -14.31 0.52
C HIS A 487 -12.49 -14.33 2.04
N ASN A 488 -13.33 -13.66 2.83
CA ASN A 488 -13.25 -13.69 4.30
C ASN A 488 -13.42 -15.12 4.84
N ILE A 489 -14.35 -15.89 4.28
CA ILE A 489 -14.52 -17.31 4.60
C ILE A 489 -13.28 -18.12 4.16
N TYR A 490 -12.68 -17.82 3.00
CA TYR A 490 -11.44 -18.47 2.57
C TYR A 490 -10.27 -18.19 3.53
N ILE A 491 -10.13 -16.96 4.05
CA ILE A 491 -9.10 -16.61 5.04
C ILE A 491 -9.32 -17.42 6.33
N LEU A 492 -10.57 -17.55 6.79
CA LEU A 492 -10.91 -18.42 7.92
C LEU A 492 -10.51 -19.89 7.65
N CYS A 493 -10.83 -20.43 6.47
CA CYS A 493 -10.38 -21.77 6.06
C CYS A 493 -8.85 -21.88 6.12
N HIS A 494 -8.14 -20.87 5.62
CA HIS A 494 -6.69 -20.85 5.56
C HIS A 494 -6.05 -20.85 6.96
N GLN A 495 -6.60 -20.08 7.90
CA GLN A 495 -6.14 -20.09 9.29
C GLN A 495 -6.43 -21.44 9.98
N LEU A 496 -7.64 -21.98 9.81
CA LEU A 496 -8.02 -23.29 10.38
C LEU A 496 -7.22 -24.45 9.78
N ALA A 497 -6.79 -24.34 8.52
CA ALA A 497 -5.99 -25.36 7.83
C ALA A 497 -4.63 -25.62 8.50
N GLN A 498 -4.10 -24.67 9.28
CA GLN A 498 -2.88 -24.86 10.05
C GLN A 498 -3.04 -25.96 11.12
N HIS A 499 -4.26 -26.16 11.61
CA HIS A 499 -4.60 -27.16 12.62
C HIS A 499 -5.28 -28.41 12.05
N ASN A 500 -5.69 -28.39 10.77
CA ASN A 500 -6.36 -29.51 10.11
C ASN A 500 -5.76 -29.82 8.73
N LYS A 501 -5.04 -30.96 8.65
CA LYS A 501 -4.38 -31.44 7.42
C LYS A 501 -5.34 -31.75 6.28
N GLU A 502 -6.54 -32.24 6.57
CA GLU A 502 -7.56 -32.54 5.56
C GLU A 502 -8.02 -31.25 4.88
N LEU A 503 -8.33 -30.21 5.66
CA LEU A 503 -8.68 -28.88 5.14
C LEU A 503 -7.52 -28.27 4.34
N ALA A 504 -6.29 -28.39 4.82
CA ALA A 504 -5.11 -27.93 4.08
C ALA A 504 -4.96 -28.60 2.70
N THR A 505 -5.33 -29.89 2.56
CA THR A 505 -5.33 -30.56 1.26
C THR A 505 -6.47 -30.10 0.35
N MET A 506 -7.64 -29.76 0.90
CA MET A 506 -8.79 -29.27 0.13
C MET A 506 -8.61 -27.86 -0.42
N LEU A 507 -7.83 -27.01 0.25
CA LEU A 507 -7.55 -25.64 -0.20
C LEU A 507 -6.52 -25.55 -1.33
N ARG A 508 -5.78 -26.64 -1.60
CA ARG A 508 -4.77 -26.67 -2.68
C ARG A 508 -5.46 -26.82 -4.03
N PRO A 509 -5.25 -25.87 -4.98
CA PRO A 509 -5.74 -26.03 -6.35
C PRO A 509 -5.14 -27.32 -6.92
N SER A 510 -5.99 -28.31 -7.23
CA SER A 510 -5.55 -29.61 -7.72
C SER A 510 -5.80 -29.70 -9.21
N GLU A 511 -4.74 -29.78 -10.02
CA GLU A 511 -4.83 -30.10 -11.45
C GLU A 511 -5.13 -31.59 -11.70
N GLU A 512 -4.84 -32.45 -10.72
CA GLU A 512 -4.84 -33.92 -10.88
C GLU A 512 -6.10 -34.64 -10.38
N ASN A 513 -7.06 -33.95 -9.74
CA ASN A 513 -8.27 -34.57 -9.20
C ASN A 513 -9.52 -34.16 -9.98
N ASN A 514 -10.55 -35.03 -9.98
CA ASN A 514 -11.93 -34.80 -10.44
C ASN A 514 -12.64 -33.68 -9.65
N ALA A 515 -11.97 -32.56 -9.35
CA ALA A 515 -12.54 -31.39 -8.71
C ALA A 515 -13.31 -30.59 -9.75
N ASP A 516 -14.45 -30.03 -9.32
CA ASP A 516 -15.27 -29.17 -10.16
C ASP A 516 -14.41 -28.00 -10.69
N PRO A 517 -14.33 -27.76 -12.01
CA PRO A 517 -13.54 -26.66 -12.58
C PRO A 517 -13.94 -25.30 -12.00
N LYS A 518 -15.19 -25.14 -11.54
CA LYS A 518 -15.64 -23.93 -10.84
C LYS A 518 -14.91 -23.75 -9.50
N ILE A 519 -14.89 -24.78 -8.66
CA ILE A 519 -14.22 -24.74 -7.35
C ILE A 519 -12.72 -24.42 -7.51
N ASN A 520 -12.05 -25.07 -8.46
CA ASN A 520 -10.63 -24.81 -8.73
C ASN A 520 -10.37 -23.35 -9.15
N LYS A 521 -11.25 -22.75 -9.98
CA LYS A 521 -11.14 -21.34 -10.38
C LYS A 521 -11.27 -20.39 -9.18
N ALA A 522 -12.24 -20.63 -8.30
CA ALA A 522 -12.43 -19.83 -7.09
C ALA A 522 -11.24 -19.97 -6.12
N LEU A 523 -10.78 -21.19 -5.85
CA LEU A 523 -9.63 -21.44 -4.98
C LEU A 523 -8.34 -20.81 -5.53
N GLN A 524 -8.12 -20.88 -6.85
CA GLN A 524 -6.97 -20.23 -7.48
C GLN A 524 -7.02 -18.71 -7.33
N TYR A 525 -8.22 -18.11 -7.49
CA TYR A 525 -8.41 -16.68 -7.27
C TYR A 525 -8.10 -16.29 -5.83
N TYR A 526 -8.71 -16.94 -4.84
CA TYR A 526 -8.48 -16.59 -3.44
C TYR A 526 -7.03 -16.82 -3.02
N ALA A 527 -6.39 -17.90 -3.49
CA ALA A 527 -4.98 -18.17 -3.21
C ALA A 527 -4.04 -17.10 -3.80
N SER A 528 -4.34 -16.55 -4.99
CA SER A 528 -3.50 -15.49 -5.58
C SER A 528 -3.71 -14.12 -4.97
N HIS A 529 -4.87 -13.88 -4.35
CA HIS A 529 -5.24 -12.61 -3.72
C HIS A 529 -5.18 -12.66 -2.18
N THR A 530 -4.58 -13.69 -1.60
CA THR A 530 -4.35 -13.78 -0.16
C THR A 530 -2.86 -13.67 0.12
N ALA A 531 -2.49 -12.75 1.00
CA ALA A 531 -1.13 -12.61 1.47
C ALA A 531 -1.05 -12.97 2.96
N GLN A 532 0.13 -13.41 3.37
CA GLN A 532 0.45 -13.62 4.78
C GLN A 532 1.77 -12.92 5.11
N ILE A 533 1.87 -12.39 6.33
CA ILE A 533 3.06 -11.76 6.90
C ILE A 533 3.25 -12.16 8.35
N GLU A 534 4.46 -12.00 8.86
CA GLU A 534 4.76 -12.11 10.29
C GLU A 534 5.04 -10.72 10.87
N ILE A 535 4.48 -10.42 12.05
CA ILE A 535 4.73 -9.17 12.75
C ILE A 535 5.18 -9.41 14.18
N VAL A 536 5.74 -8.36 14.77
CA VAL A 536 6.19 -8.31 16.15
C VAL A 536 5.30 -7.36 16.94
N ARG A 537 4.65 -7.88 17.98
CA ARG A 537 3.87 -7.08 18.94
C ARG A 537 4.79 -6.47 20.01
N HIS A 538 4.24 -5.57 20.82
CA HIS A 538 4.97 -4.81 21.85
C HIS A 538 5.58 -5.70 22.95
N ASP A 539 4.98 -6.84 23.22
CA ASP A 539 5.45 -7.90 24.14
C ASP A 539 6.54 -8.80 23.51
N ARG A 540 6.96 -8.49 22.28
CA ARG A 540 7.94 -9.22 21.47
C ARG A 540 7.45 -10.59 20.98
N THR A 541 6.18 -10.91 21.09
CA THR A 541 5.62 -12.11 20.47
C THR A 541 5.60 -11.98 18.94
N LEU A 542 5.71 -13.11 18.26
CA LEU A 542 5.56 -13.21 16.81
C LEU A 542 4.13 -13.65 16.49
N GLU A 543 3.48 -12.88 15.63
CA GLU A 543 2.13 -13.14 15.17
C GLU A 543 2.12 -13.27 13.64
N GLN A 544 1.24 -14.12 13.12
CA GLN A 544 1.02 -14.25 11.68
C GLN A 544 -0.31 -13.60 11.32
N ILE A 545 -0.31 -12.70 10.34
CA ILE A 545 -1.51 -12.05 9.81
C ILE A 545 -1.75 -12.55 8.40
N VAL A 546 -3.01 -12.84 8.09
CA VAL A 546 -3.47 -13.23 6.76
C VAL A 546 -4.51 -12.20 6.32
N PHE A 547 -4.35 -11.63 5.13
CA PHE A 547 -5.18 -10.53 4.65
C PHE A 547 -5.38 -10.59 3.12
N PRO A 548 -6.46 -9.99 2.59
CA PRO A 548 -6.67 -9.88 1.15
C PRO A 548 -5.77 -8.81 0.53
N ILE A 549 -5.17 -9.09 -0.63
CA ILE A 549 -4.31 -8.15 -1.34
C ILE A 549 -5.19 -7.05 -1.98
N PRO A 550 -4.98 -5.76 -1.67
CA PRO A 550 -5.72 -4.67 -2.30
C PRO A 550 -5.49 -4.64 -3.83
N GLU A 551 -6.55 -4.45 -4.62
CA GLU A 551 -6.47 -4.48 -6.09
C GLU A 551 -5.46 -3.47 -6.67
N ILE A 552 -5.29 -2.32 -6.01
CA ILE A 552 -4.32 -1.29 -6.43
C ILE A 552 -2.88 -1.81 -6.42
N CYS A 553 -2.57 -2.80 -5.57
CA CYS A 553 -1.24 -3.38 -5.46
C CYS A 553 -0.83 -4.23 -6.66
N GLU A 554 -1.79 -4.72 -7.46
CA GLU A 554 -1.51 -5.45 -8.70
C GLU A 554 -0.91 -4.57 -9.79
N LEU A 555 -1.06 -3.25 -9.66
CA LEU A 555 -0.66 -2.26 -10.66
C LEU A 555 0.81 -1.87 -10.57
N ILE A 556 1.56 -2.38 -9.58
CA ILE A 556 3.00 -2.18 -9.50
C ILE A 556 3.72 -2.88 -10.67
N THR A 557 4.64 -2.16 -11.32
CA THR A 557 5.37 -2.71 -12.46
C THR A 557 6.42 -3.75 -12.02
N VAL A 558 6.65 -4.75 -12.88
CA VAL A 558 7.69 -5.78 -12.64
C VAL A 558 9.09 -5.15 -12.62
N ASP A 559 9.33 -4.12 -13.44
CA ASP A 559 10.59 -3.39 -13.48
C ASP A 559 10.89 -2.71 -12.15
N THR A 560 9.91 -2.03 -11.53
CA THR A 560 10.06 -1.47 -10.19
C THR A 560 10.34 -2.55 -9.16
N LYS A 561 9.66 -3.70 -9.24
CA LYS A 561 9.93 -4.83 -8.33
C LYS A 561 11.38 -5.31 -8.38
N ILE A 562 11.90 -5.52 -9.59
CA ILE A 562 13.29 -5.93 -9.80
C ILE A 562 14.25 -4.83 -9.35
N LYS A 563 13.98 -3.57 -9.70
CA LYS A 563 14.82 -2.42 -9.33
C LYS A 563 14.94 -2.29 -7.82
N VAL A 564 13.84 -2.33 -7.07
CA VAL A 564 13.87 -2.22 -5.60
C VAL A 564 14.63 -3.40 -4.98
N LEU A 565 14.38 -4.63 -5.44
CA LEU A 565 15.09 -5.83 -4.95
C LEU A 565 16.62 -5.71 -5.03
N HIS A 566 17.14 -5.15 -6.13
CA HIS A 566 18.58 -5.03 -6.39
C HIS A 566 19.22 -3.73 -5.84
N THR A 567 18.45 -2.66 -5.68
CA THR A 567 18.96 -1.33 -5.28
C THR A 567 18.75 -0.99 -3.80
N THR A 568 18.02 -1.82 -3.04
CA THR A 568 17.82 -1.58 -1.60
C THR A 568 19.10 -1.83 -0.82
N GLU A 569 19.55 -0.82 -0.08
CA GLU A 569 20.76 -0.86 0.72
C GLU A 569 20.50 -1.38 2.14
N ARG A 570 21.57 -1.79 2.83
CA ARG A 570 21.51 -2.20 4.23
C ARG A 570 21.82 -1.00 5.11
N ASP A 571 21.06 -0.84 6.18
CA ASP A 571 21.36 0.13 7.24
C ASP A 571 22.61 -0.28 8.05
N ASP A 572 22.99 0.57 9.00
CA ASP A 572 24.13 0.33 9.92
C ASP A 572 23.95 -0.94 10.76
N GLN A 573 22.71 -1.43 10.92
CA GLN A 573 22.37 -2.66 11.64
C GLN A 573 22.34 -3.89 10.72
N GLY A 574 22.60 -3.72 9.42
CA GLY A 574 22.59 -4.79 8.42
C GLY A 574 21.21 -5.16 7.86
N SER A 575 20.15 -4.40 8.20
CA SER A 575 18.78 -4.61 7.73
C SER A 575 18.48 -3.82 6.45
N LYS A 576 17.70 -4.41 5.55
CA LYS A 576 17.21 -3.73 4.32
C LYS A 576 15.87 -3.02 4.50
N VAL A 577 15.24 -3.19 5.66
CA VAL A 577 13.86 -2.76 5.91
C VAL A 577 13.72 -1.24 5.91
N SER A 578 14.71 -0.51 6.43
CA SER A 578 14.63 0.95 6.55
C SER A 578 14.50 1.64 5.17
N ASP A 579 15.44 1.36 4.26
CA ASP A 579 15.42 1.92 2.90
C ASP A 579 14.20 1.43 2.10
N PHE A 580 13.76 0.18 2.30
CA PHE A 580 12.52 -0.32 1.70
C PHE A 580 11.27 0.44 2.16
N PHE A 581 11.17 0.74 3.47
CA PHE A 581 10.04 1.46 4.05
C PHE A 581 9.96 2.90 3.52
N GLU A 582 11.09 3.60 3.42
CA GLU A 582 11.13 4.96 2.86
C GLU A 582 10.61 5.02 1.42
N ARG A 583 10.88 3.99 0.61
CA ARG A 583 10.43 3.89 -0.79
C ARG A 583 8.97 3.46 -0.94
N THR A 584 8.29 3.07 0.13
CA THR A 584 6.91 2.57 0.08
C THR A 584 5.92 3.63 -0.39
N GLU A 585 6.11 4.89 -0.03
CA GLU A 585 5.27 6.00 -0.51
C GLU A 585 5.40 6.22 -2.02
N ASP A 586 6.62 6.16 -2.55
CA ASP A 586 6.87 6.29 -3.98
C ASP A 586 6.23 5.15 -4.78
N MET A 587 6.34 3.91 -4.30
CA MET A 587 5.70 2.75 -4.93
C MET A 587 4.16 2.86 -4.90
N PHE A 588 3.58 3.35 -3.81
CA PHE A 588 2.14 3.57 -3.73
C PHE A 588 1.67 4.67 -4.70
N ASN A 589 2.45 5.73 -4.84
CA ASN A 589 2.18 6.79 -5.82
C ASN A 589 2.30 6.25 -7.26
N GLU A 590 3.26 5.37 -7.55
CA GLU A 590 3.36 4.65 -8.83
C GLU A 590 2.10 3.83 -9.09
N MET A 591 1.61 3.04 -8.13
CA MET A 591 0.39 2.24 -8.28
C MET A 591 -0.84 3.12 -8.59
N LYS A 592 -1.03 4.22 -7.84
CA LYS A 592 -2.09 5.21 -8.10
C LYS A 592 -1.99 5.79 -9.50
N TRP A 593 -0.78 6.10 -9.93
CA TRP A 593 -0.52 6.62 -11.26
C TRP A 593 -0.81 5.57 -12.34
N GLN A 594 -0.38 4.32 -12.18
CA GLN A 594 -0.68 3.22 -13.10
C GLN A 594 -2.19 2.98 -13.23
N LYS A 595 -2.96 3.09 -12.13
CA LYS A 595 -4.43 3.06 -12.16
C LYS A 595 -4.99 4.17 -13.06
N LYS A 596 -4.51 5.41 -12.88
CA LYS A 596 -4.91 6.56 -13.69
C LYS A 596 -4.49 6.44 -15.15
N LEU A 597 -3.29 5.91 -15.41
CA LEU A 597 -2.74 5.71 -16.75
C LEU A 597 -3.56 4.69 -17.54
N ARG A 598 -3.99 3.59 -16.92
CA ARG A 598 -4.89 2.60 -17.55
C ARG A 598 -6.26 3.18 -17.90
N GLY A 599 -6.72 4.21 -17.19
CA GLY A 599 -7.90 4.99 -17.57
C GLY A 599 -7.74 5.79 -18.87
N GLN A 600 -6.52 5.94 -19.38
CA GLN A 600 -6.21 6.66 -20.62
C GLN A 600 -5.58 5.70 -21.67
N PRO A 601 -6.39 5.08 -22.55
CA PRO A 601 -5.95 3.94 -23.38
C PRO A 601 -4.80 4.27 -24.34
N VAL A 602 -4.79 5.48 -24.93
CA VAL A 602 -3.73 5.90 -25.87
C VAL A 602 -2.38 6.09 -25.17
N LEU A 603 -2.39 6.73 -24.00
CA LEU A 603 -1.17 6.96 -23.22
C LEU A 603 -0.65 5.65 -22.63
N PHE A 604 -1.54 4.78 -22.14
CA PHE A 604 -1.17 3.45 -21.68
C PHE A 604 -0.52 2.60 -22.79
N TRP A 605 -1.12 2.58 -23.99
CA TRP A 605 -0.55 1.85 -25.14
C TRP A 605 0.84 2.37 -25.52
N MET A 606 1.04 3.70 -25.53
CA MET A 606 2.36 4.26 -25.84
C MET A 606 3.39 3.98 -24.74
N SER A 607 2.96 4.00 -23.48
CA SER A 607 3.78 3.75 -22.29
C SER A 607 4.18 2.28 -22.13
N SER A 608 3.35 1.33 -22.58
CA SER A 608 3.59 -0.10 -22.36
C SER A 608 4.77 -0.67 -23.18
N TYR A 609 5.15 0.00 -24.26
CA TYR A 609 6.21 -0.44 -25.18
C TYR A 609 7.53 0.33 -25.02
N MET A 610 7.86 0.80 -23.82
CA MET A 610 9.07 1.62 -23.54
C MET A 610 10.36 0.99 -24.11
N SER A 611 10.60 -0.29 -23.85
CA SER A 611 11.80 -1.01 -24.33
C SER A 611 11.85 -1.16 -25.86
N LEU A 612 10.69 -1.35 -26.50
CA LEU A 612 10.58 -1.48 -27.95
C LEU A 612 10.91 -0.14 -28.64
N TRP A 613 10.39 0.98 -28.15
CA TRP A 613 10.73 2.31 -28.69
C TRP A 613 12.22 2.60 -28.56
N SER A 614 12.82 2.28 -27.40
CA SER A 614 14.26 2.39 -27.18
C SER A 614 15.06 1.54 -28.17
N ASN A 615 14.67 0.28 -28.40
CA ASN A 615 15.33 -0.63 -29.34
C ASN A 615 15.29 -0.12 -30.78
N ILE A 616 14.14 0.38 -31.23
CA ILE A 616 14.00 0.92 -32.59
C ILE A 616 14.89 2.16 -32.76
N LEU A 617 14.87 3.07 -31.78
CA LEU A 617 15.69 4.30 -31.81
C LEU A 617 17.19 4.01 -31.94
N PHE A 618 17.70 3.07 -31.14
CA PHE A 618 19.11 2.68 -31.21
C PHE A 618 19.48 2.08 -32.57
N ASN A 619 18.63 1.19 -33.11
CA ASN A 619 18.84 0.62 -34.44
C ASN A 619 18.81 1.69 -35.53
N CYS A 620 17.92 2.68 -35.44
CA CYS A 620 17.90 3.81 -36.35
C CYS A 620 19.18 4.66 -36.23
N ALA A 621 19.66 4.93 -35.01
CA ALA A 621 20.90 5.68 -34.80
C ALA A 621 22.11 4.96 -35.41
N VAL A 622 22.24 3.64 -35.19
CA VAL A 622 23.31 2.83 -35.82
C VAL A 622 23.20 2.88 -37.35
N LEU A 623 22.00 2.75 -37.89
CA LEU A 623 21.78 2.76 -39.33
C LEU A 623 22.11 4.12 -39.97
N ILE A 624 21.67 5.23 -39.38
CA ILE A 624 21.99 6.60 -39.81
C ILE A 624 23.51 6.78 -39.87
N ASN A 625 24.22 6.42 -38.79
CA ASN A 625 25.67 6.57 -38.74
C ASN A 625 26.40 5.67 -39.74
N LEU A 626 25.88 4.47 -40.01
CA LEU A 626 26.40 3.59 -41.04
C LEU A 626 26.23 4.17 -42.44
N ILE A 627 25.08 4.81 -42.74
CA ILE A 627 24.87 5.52 -44.01
C ILE A 627 25.84 6.69 -44.15
N VAL A 628 26.01 7.50 -43.10
CA VAL A 628 26.97 8.62 -43.10
C VAL A 628 28.40 8.11 -43.32
N ALA A 629 28.80 7.01 -42.66
CA ALA A 629 30.14 6.45 -42.81
C ALA A 629 30.46 5.94 -44.23
N PHE A 630 29.49 5.36 -44.93
CA PHE A 630 29.71 4.80 -46.27
C PHE A 630 29.56 5.81 -47.42
N PHE A 631 28.72 6.83 -47.26
CA PHE A 631 28.33 7.72 -48.36
C PHE A 631 28.76 9.18 -48.19
N TYR A 632 29.48 9.53 -47.11
CA TYR A 632 30.05 10.87 -46.93
C TYR A 632 31.43 11.00 -47.62
N PRO A 633 31.73 12.12 -48.31
CA PRO A 633 30.87 13.28 -48.57
C PRO A 633 29.75 12.93 -49.57
N PHE A 634 28.55 13.48 -49.34
CA PHE A 634 27.40 13.25 -50.22
C PHE A 634 27.65 13.97 -51.56
N VAL A 635 27.92 13.21 -52.60
CA VAL A 635 28.05 13.73 -53.97
C VAL A 635 26.71 13.52 -54.67
N ASP A 636 26.20 14.52 -55.38
CA ASP A 636 24.91 14.50 -56.12
C ASP A 636 24.80 13.38 -57.17
N SER A 637 25.88 12.66 -57.45
CA SER A 637 25.88 11.49 -58.32
C SER A 637 25.37 10.26 -57.58
N VAL A 638 24.09 9.92 -57.79
CA VAL A 638 23.53 8.63 -57.37
C VAL A 638 24.42 7.50 -57.90
N PRO A 639 24.87 6.54 -57.06
CA PRO A 639 25.67 5.42 -57.54
C PRO A 639 24.88 4.66 -58.62
N LYS A 640 25.43 4.57 -59.84
CA LYS A 640 24.77 3.85 -60.94
C LYS A 640 24.75 2.36 -60.63
N LEU A 641 23.58 1.87 -60.21
CA LEU A 641 23.38 0.46 -59.90
C LEU A 641 23.21 -0.35 -61.19
N GLY A 642 23.97 -1.44 -61.35
CA GLY A 642 23.80 -2.36 -62.48
C GLY A 642 22.38 -2.96 -62.52
N SER A 643 21.86 -3.23 -63.72
CA SER A 643 20.49 -3.76 -63.92
C SER A 643 20.23 -5.05 -63.14
N HIS A 644 21.21 -5.95 -63.08
CA HIS A 644 21.15 -7.19 -62.29
C HIS A 644 21.04 -6.94 -60.78
N LEU A 645 21.79 -5.96 -60.26
CA LEU A 645 21.80 -5.63 -58.83
C LEU A 645 20.50 -4.92 -58.42
N SER A 646 19.96 -4.06 -59.28
CA SER A 646 18.64 -3.46 -59.11
C SER A 646 17.51 -4.51 -59.10
N ALA A 647 17.55 -5.47 -60.02
CA ALA A 647 16.57 -6.56 -60.08
C ALA A 647 16.65 -7.47 -58.84
N LEU A 648 17.85 -7.73 -58.33
CA LEU A 648 18.07 -8.51 -57.10
C LEU A 648 17.48 -7.80 -55.87
N ILE A 649 17.66 -6.48 -55.72
CA ILE A 649 17.06 -5.72 -54.62
C ILE A 649 15.52 -5.78 -54.67
N TRP A 650 14.91 -5.67 -55.86
CA TRP A 650 13.46 -5.83 -56.03
C TRP A 650 12.98 -7.24 -55.68
N ALA A 651 13.70 -8.27 -56.11
CA ALA A 651 13.36 -9.66 -55.78
C ALA A 651 13.43 -9.91 -54.27
N VAL A 652 14.46 -9.38 -53.59
CA VAL A 652 14.61 -9.47 -52.12
C VAL A 652 13.52 -8.68 -51.39
N MET A 653 13.19 -7.48 -51.86
CA MET A 653 12.12 -6.65 -51.27
C MET A 653 10.75 -7.32 -51.43
N LEU A 654 10.40 -7.82 -52.62
CA LEU A 654 9.09 -8.42 -52.88
C LEU A 654 8.93 -9.77 -52.17
N SER A 655 9.99 -10.58 -52.13
CA SER A 655 9.98 -11.85 -51.38
C SER A 655 9.90 -11.63 -49.87
N SER A 656 10.63 -10.65 -49.31
CA SER A 656 10.51 -10.31 -47.88
C SER A 656 9.14 -9.71 -47.54
N ALA A 657 8.54 -8.91 -48.42
CA ALA A 657 7.17 -8.41 -48.23
C ALA A 657 6.13 -9.56 -48.21
N ALA A 658 6.24 -10.52 -49.15
CA ALA A 658 5.37 -11.69 -49.17
C ALA A 658 5.52 -12.57 -47.92
N ILE A 659 6.75 -12.72 -47.41
CA ILE A 659 7.01 -13.44 -46.15
C ILE A 659 6.34 -12.72 -44.98
N VAL A 660 6.49 -11.39 -44.83
CA VAL A 660 5.88 -10.64 -43.71
C VAL A 660 4.36 -10.74 -43.71
N ILE A 661 3.72 -10.71 -44.89
CA ILE A 661 2.25 -10.80 -45.03
C ILE A 661 1.75 -12.21 -44.69
N THR A 662 2.49 -13.25 -45.07
CA THR A 662 2.09 -14.65 -44.85
C THR A 662 2.47 -15.18 -43.46
N LEU A 663 3.63 -14.76 -42.95
CA LEU A 663 4.22 -15.14 -41.67
C LEU A 663 4.97 -13.93 -41.11
N PRO A 664 4.40 -13.15 -40.17
CA PRO A 664 5.04 -11.97 -39.58
C PRO A 664 6.20 -12.38 -38.65
N ARG A 665 7.29 -12.86 -39.23
CA ARG A 665 8.54 -13.19 -38.55
C ARG A 665 9.41 -11.94 -38.47
N GLU A 666 10.03 -11.73 -37.31
CA GLU A 666 10.92 -10.59 -37.04
C GLU A 666 12.04 -10.47 -38.09
N SER A 667 12.61 -11.59 -38.53
CA SER A 667 13.64 -11.64 -39.57
C SER A 667 13.13 -11.15 -40.93
N GLY A 668 11.86 -11.41 -41.27
CA GLY A 668 11.22 -10.92 -42.47
C GLY A 668 11.04 -9.41 -42.45
N ILE A 669 10.56 -8.87 -41.32
CA ILE A 669 10.37 -7.42 -41.13
C ILE A 669 11.70 -6.69 -41.24
N ARG A 670 12.74 -7.17 -40.55
CA ARG A 670 14.09 -6.58 -40.61
C ARG A 670 14.67 -6.59 -42.03
N THR A 671 14.49 -7.67 -42.77
CA THR A 671 14.97 -7.81 -44.16
C THR A 671 14.20 -6.88 -45.10
N LEU A 672 12.88 -6.72 -44.89
CA LEU A 672 12.05 -5.80 -45.66
C LEU A 672 12.45 -4.34 -45.43
N VAL A 673 12.64 -3.93 -44.16
CA VAL A 673 13.10 -2.58 -43.81
C VAL A 673 14.48 -2.31 -44.40
N ALA A 674 15.44 -3.23 -44.25
CA ALA A 674 16.79 -3.08 -44.77
C ALA A 674 16.83 -2.97 -46.31
N SER A 675 16.10 -3.85 -47.02
CA SER A 675 16.02 -3.80 -48.49
C SER A 675 15.29 -2.55 -49.01
N THR A 676 14.29 -2.05 -48.27
CA THR A 676 13.59 -0.79 -48.57
C THR A 676 14.52 0.41 -48.42
N ILE A 677 15.29 0.49 -47.32
CA ILE A 677 16.25 1.59 -47.10
C ILE A 677 17.38 1.54 -48.11
N LEU A 678 17.93 0.36 -48.39
CA LEU A 678 18.95 0.18 -49.43
C LEU A 678 18.44 0.64 -50.80
N ARG A 679 17.17 0.35 -51.11
CA ARG A 679 16.54 0.81 -52.35
C ARG A 679 16.41 2.33 -52.39
N LEU A 680 15.93 2.96 -51.30
CA LEU A 680 15.77 4.42 -51.19
C LEU A 680 17.10 5.14 -51.45
N ILE A 681 18.20 4.63 -50.90
CA ILE A 681 19.56 5.17 -51.09
C ILE A 681 19.94 5.18 -52.58
N PHE A 682 19.71 4.08 -53.30
CA PHE A 682 20.07 3.98 -54.73
C PHE A 682 19.05 4.58 -55.70
N SER A 683 17.82 4.88 -55.26
CA SER A 683 16.79 5.49 -56.11
C SER A 683 16.71 7.01 -55.98
N ILE A 684 16.73 7.53 -54.75
CA ILE A 684 16.54 8.96 -54.45
C ILE A 684 17.87 9.61 -54.05
N GLY A 685 18.80 8.83 -53.51
CA GLY A 685 20.10 9.29 -53.02
C GLY A 685 20.24 9.11 -51.51
N PRO A 686 21.49 9.09 -51.00
CA PRO A 686 21.76 8.92 -49.57
C PRO A 686 21.27 10.13 -48.74
N GLU A 687 21.40 11.36 -49.24
CA GLU A 687 21.06 12.58 -48.50
C GLU A 687 19.55 12.72 -48.21
N PRO A 688 18.63 12.59 -49.19
CA PRO A 688 17.18 12.64 -48.89
C PRO A 688 16.70 11.48 -48.02
N THR A 689 17.34 10.30 -48.15
CA THR A 689 17.04 9.14 -47.30
C THR A 689 17.43 9.42 -45.83
N LEU A 690 18.55 10.11 -45.62
CA LEU A 690 19.02 10.53 -44.30
C LEU A 690 18.07 11.53 -43.64
N TRP A 691 17.55 12.51 -44.41
CA TRP A 691 16.55 13.46 -43.92
C TRP A 691 15.26 12.77 -43.47
N LEU A 692 14.75 11.82 -44.27
CA LEU A 692 13.57 11.03 -43.92
C LEU A 692 13.81 10.23 -42.63
N LEU A 693 14.93 9.52 -42.55
CA LEU A 693 15.26 8.70 -41.38
C LEU A 693 15.48 9.56 -40.13
N GLY A 694 16.14 10.71 -40.26
CA GLY A 694 16.31 11.71 -39.20
C GLY A 694 14.98 12.23 -38.67
N PHE A 695 14.06 12.63 -39.56
CA PHE A 695 12.71 13.05 -39.15
C PHE A 695 11.96 11.93 -38.41
N VAL A 696 11.99 10.71 -38.93
CA VAL A 696 11.38 9.54 -38.27
C VAL A 696 11.98 9.30 -36.88
N THR A 697 13.31 9.45 -36.71
CA THR A 697 13.94 9.31 -35.39
C THR A 697 13.50 10.36 -34.38
N ILE A 698 13.28 11.60 -34.80
CA ILE A 698 12.75 12.67 -33.92
C ILE A 698 11.34 12.30 -33.45
N VAL A 699 10.47 11.88 -34.36
CA VAL A 699 9.10 11.45 -34.02
C VAL A 699 9.12 10.28 -33.04
N LEU A 700 9.91 9.23 -33.33
CA LEU A 700 10.05 8.08 -32.45
C LEU A 700 10.64 8.47 -31.09
N LYS A 701 11.55 9.45 -31.04
CA LYS A 701 12.14 9.92 -29.78
C LYS A 701 11.13 10.69 -28.94
N ILE A 702 10.25 11.48 -29.55
CA ILE A 702 9.14 12.15 -28.85
C ILE A 702 8.18 11.11 -28.27
N ILE A 703 7.79 10.10 -29.05
CA ILE A 703 6.94 8.99 -28.59
C ILE A 703 7.59 8.29 -27.39
N HIS A 704 8.88 7.96 -27.49
CA HIS A 704 9.64 7.33 -26.41
C HIS A 704 9.73 8.23 -25.15
N LEU A 705 9.94 9.54 -25.33
CA LEU A 705 9.99 10.48 -24.20
C LEU A 705 8.64 10.55 -23.48
N ILE A 706 7.53 10.63 -24.20
CA ILE A 706 6.19 10.62 -23.60
C ILE A 706 5.91 9.25 -22.96
N SER A 707 6.40 8.15 -23.54
CA SER A 707 6.34 6.80 -22.95
C SER A 707 7.03 6.73 -21.57
N ILE A 708 8.24 7.28 -21.44
CA ILE A 708 8.98 7.32 -20.17
C ILE A 708 8.28 8.20 -19.13
N ILE A 709 7.90 9.42 -19.54
CA ILE A 709 7.19 10.38 -18.69
C ILE A 709 5.84 9.80 -18.22
N GLY A 710 5.16 9.10 -19.12
CA GLY A 710 3.93 8.37 -18.89
C GLY A 710 4.11 7.19 -17.94
N ASN A 711 5.21 6.45 -18.00
CA ASN A 711 5.42 5.30 -17.11
C ASN A 711 5.86 5.72 -15.70
N GLN A 712 6.69 6.77 -15.58
CA GLN A 712 7.23 7.27 -14.30
C GLN A 712 6.26 8.20 -13.55
N GLY A 713 5.13 8.58 -14.15
CA GLY A 713 4.14 9.46 -13.53
C GLY A 713 4.60 10.90 -13.29
N THR A 714 5.67 11.33 -13.97
CA THR A 714 6.27 12.66 -13.81
C THR A 714 5.38 13.78 -14.33
N LEU A 715 4.32 13.49 -15.08
CA LEU A 715 3.27 14.43 -15.50
C LEU A 715 2.55 15.11 -14.32
N THR A 716 2.54 14.47 -13.15
CA THR A 716 1.91 15.02 -11.94
C THR A 716 2.86 15.88 -11.10
N LYS A 717 4.16 15.85 -11.42
CA LYS A 717 5.21 16.56 -10.70
C LYS A 717 5.44 17.96 -11.28
N SER A 718 6.01 18.87 -10.48
CA SER A 718 6.32 20.23 -10.92
C SER A 718 7.45 20.24 -11.96
N LEU A 719 7.47 21.26 -12.84
CA LEU A 719 8.49 21.37 -13.90
C LEU A 719 9.93 21.40 -13.36
N GLU A 720 10.15 21.98 -12.18
CA GLU A 720 11.46 22.00 -11.52
C GLU A 720 11.97 20.60 -11.17
N GLN A 721 11.06 19.74 -10.68
CA GLN A 721 11.38 18.34 -10.38
C GLN A 721 11.65 17.52 -11.65
N ILE A 722 11.00 17.86 -12.77
CA ILE A 722 11.23 17.20 -14.06
C ILE A 722 12.64 17.54 -14.59
N ILE A 723 13.06 18.81 -14.51
CA ILE A 723 14.38 19.26 -14.99
C ILE A 723 15.52 18.72 -14.11
N THR A 724 15.26 18.52 -12.82
CA THR A 724 16.24 17.95 -11.88
C THR A 724 16.49 16.46 -12.12
N ASN A 725 15.56 15.75 -12.77
CA ASN A 725 15.71 14.33 -13.04
C ASN A 725 16.74 14.07 -14.16
N GLY A 726 17.89 13.52 -13.79
CA GLY A 726 18.99 13.22 -14.72
C GLY A 726 18.64 12.28 -15.87
N GLU A 727 17.70 11.35 -15.67
CA GLU A 727 17.25 10.45 -16.75
C GLU A 727 16.46 11.22 -17.82
N ILE A 728 15.50 12.05 -17.41
CA ILE A 728 14.75 12.89 -18.35
C ILE A 728 15.68 13.86 -19.07
N LEU A 729 16.64 14.46 -18.35
CA LEU A 729 17.64 15.34 -18.94
C LEU A 729 18.48 14.63 -20.01
N TYR A 730 18.89 13.37 -19.77
CA TYR A 730 19.57 12.54 -20.75
C TYR A 730 18.71 12.36 -22.01
N HIS A 731 17.44 11.96 -21.86
CA HIS A 731 16.55 11.75 -23.01
C HIS A 731 16.21 13.05 -23.76
N ALA A 732 16.11 14.19 -23.06
CA ALA A 732 15.96 15.51 -23.65
C ALA A 732 17.21 15.93 -24.43
N SER A 733 18.42 15.71 -23.89
CA SER A 733 19.67 16.00 -24.58
C SER A 733 19.82 15.16 -25.86
N TYR A 734 19.41 13.88 -25.82
CA TYR A 734 19.39 13.02 -26.99
C TYR A 734 18.47 13.58 -28.09
N LEU A 735 17.29 14.09 -27.72
CA LEU A 735 16.37 14.73 -28.67
C LEU A 735 17.00 15.98 -29.31
N ILE A 736 17.73 16.79 -28.53
CA ILE A 736 18.46 17.96 -29.03
C ILE A 736 19.49 17.54 -30.10
N PHE A 737 20.27 16.48 -29.84
CA PHE A 737 21.24 15.98 -30.83
C PHE A 737 20.57 15.40 -32.09
N CYS A 738 19.39 14.77 -31.98
CA CYS A 738 18.61 14.38 -33.17
C CYS A 738 18.22 15.59 -34.03
N VAL A 739 17.77 16.68 -33.40
CA VAL A 739 17.39 17.91 -34.10
C VAL A 739 18.61 18.59 -34.74
N LEU A 740 19.73 18.67 -34.02
CA LEU A 740 20.99 19.22 -34.56
C LEU A 740 21.52 18.38 -35.74
N GLY A 741 21.37 17.06 -35.69
CA GLY A 741 21.74 16.16 -36.80
C GLY A 741 20.95 16.40 -38.07
N LEU A 742 19.68 16.81 -37.96
CA LEU A 742 18.83 17.12 -39.09
C LEU A 742 19.02 18.56 -39.61
N LEU A 743 19.16 19.54 -38.72
CA LEU A 743 19.18 20.96 -39.09
C LEU A 743 20.58 21.52 -39.39
N MET A 744 21.61 21.05 -38.70
CA MET A 744 22.97 21.62 -38.77
C MET A 744 23.91 20.76 -39.60
N HIS A 745 24.21 19.54 -39.14
CA HIS A 745 25.13 18.64 -39.83
C HIS A 745 24.94 17.17 -39.43
N PRO A 746 25.02 16.19 -40.35
CA PRO A 746 24.87 14.76 -40.06
C PRO A 746 25.82 14.18 -39.00
N PHE A 747 26.97 14.80 -38.76
CA PHE A 747 27.92 14.31 -37.75
C PHE A 747 27.40 14.37 -36.31
N PHE A 748 26.39 15.18 -36.00
CA PHE A 748 25.76 15.16 -34.67
C PHE A 748 25.10 13.81 -34.35
N TYR A 749 24.73 13.02 -35.37
CA TYR A 749 24.22 11.66 -35.15
C TYR A 749 25.26 10.72 -34.52
N SER A 750 26.56 11.02 -34.62
CA SER A 750 27.62 10.20 -34.01
C SER A 750 27.53 10.16 -32.48
N VAL A 751 27.08 11.26 -31.86
CA VAL A 751 26.89 11.34 -30.40
C VAL A 751 25.80 10.37 -29.93
N LEU A 752 24.81 10.08 -30.78
CA LEU A 752 23.72 9.16 -30.42
C LEU A 752 24.20 7.72 -30.24
N LEU A 753 25.36 7.34 -30.77
CA LEU A 753 25.94 6.01 -30.58
C LEU A 753 26.39 5.76 -29.13
N PHE A 754 26.67 6.82 -28.36
CA PHE A 754 27.00 6.69 -26.94
C PHE A 754 25.85 6.10 -26.11
N ASP A 755 24.63 6.06 -26.63
CA ASP A 755 23.50 5.38 -26.01
C ASP A 755 23.76 3.88 -25.75
N VAL A 756 24.71 3.27 -26.46
CA VAL A 756 25.16 1.90 -26.16
C VAL A 756 25.65 1.74 -24.72
N VAL A 757 26.26 2.78 -24.15
CA VAL A 757 26.76 2.80 -22.77
C VAL A 757 25.61 2.76 -21.77
N TYR A 758 24.55 3.51 -22.02
CA TYR A 758 23.39 3.57 -21.11
C TYR A 758 22.60 2.25 -21.12
N ARG A 759 22.54 1.59 -22.28
CA ARG A 759 21.76 0.37 -22.48
C ARG A 759 22.42 -0.89 -21.90
N GLU A 760 23.74 -0.94 -21.90
CA GLU A 760 24.49 -2.15 -21.56
C GLU A 760 25.19 -1.99 -20.19
N GLU A 761 24.70 -2.70 -19.17
CA GLU A 761 25.21 -2.61 -17.79
C GLU A 761 26.71 -2.96 -17.72
N THR A 762 27.18 -3.87 -18.58
CA THR A 762 28.60 -4.27 -18.61
C THR A 762 29.51 -3.10 -19.03
N LEU A 763 29.13 -2.32 -20.03
CA LEU A 763 29.87 -1.13 -20.47
C LEU A 763 29.78 0.01 -19.45
N LEU A 764 28.62 0.18 -18.83
CA LEU A 764 28.45 1.15 -17.75
C LEU A 764 29.39 0.84 -16.57
N ASN A 765 29.53 -0.44 -16.21
CA ASN A 765 30.46 -0.88 -15.16
C ASN A 765 31.93 -0.65 -15.55
N VAL A 766 32.28 -0.79 -16.83
CA VAL A 766 33.62 -0.42 -17.33
C VAL A 766 33.88 1.07 -17.14
N ILE A 767 32.92 1.94 -17.47
CA ILE A 767 33.07 3.39 -17.23
C ILE A 767 33.12 3.69 -15.73
N ARG A 768 32.33 2.98 -14.93
CA ARG A 768 32.30 3.13 -13.47
C ARG A 768 33.64 2.80 -12.81
N SER A 769 34.43 1.90 -13.38
CA SER A 769 35.80 1.63 -12.90
C SER A 769 36.66 2.89 -12.90
N VAL A 770 36.57 3.71 -13.96
CA VAL A 770 37.35 4.95 -14.09
C VAL A 770 36.71 6.07 -13.27
N THR A 771 35.38 6.19 -13.23
CA THR A 771 34.71 7.32 -12.58
C THR A 771 34.66 7.20 -11.05
N ARG A 772 34.59 5.99 -10.48
CA ARG A 772 34.49 5.79 -9.01
C ARG A 772 35.70 6.35 -8.26
N ASN A 773 36.91 6.00 -8.70
CA ASN A 773 38.16 6.54 -8.16
C ASN A 773 38.77 7.61 -9.07
N GLY A 774 37.93 8.34 -9.83
CA GLY A 774 38.38 9.34 -10.79
C GLY A 774 39.23 10.45 -10.16
N ARG A 775 38.98 10.80 -8.89
CA ARG A 775 39.82 11.74 -8.13
C ARG A 775 41.29 11.28 -8.05
N SER A 776 41.52 10.00 -7.80
CA SER A 776 42.87 9.42 -7.71
C SER A 776 43.57 9.40 -9.07
N ILE A 777 42.82 9.11 -10.14
CA ILE A 777 43.33 9.16 -11.52
C ILE A 777 43.73 10.60 -11.89
N ILE A 778 42.87 11.58 -11.62
CA ILE A 778 43.15 13.00 -11.88
C ILE A 778 44.38 13.46 -11.09
N LEU A 779 44.49 13.12 -9.80
CA LEU A 779 45.66 13.46 -8.98
C LEU A 779 46.95 12.83 -9.52
N THR A 780 46.88 11.60 -10.03
CA THR A 780 48.02 10.92 -10.65
C THR A 780 48.41 11.57 -11.98
N ALA A 781 47.43 12.00 -12.79
CA ALA A 781 47.69 12.75 -14.02
C ALA A 781 48.32 14.14 -13.73
N VAL A 782 47.87 14.81 -12.66
CA VAL A 782 48.50 16.05 -12.19
C VAL A 782 49.93 15.81 -11.72
N LEU A 783 50.19 14.72 -10.99
CA LEU A 783 51.56 14.32 -10.62
C LEU A 783 52.41 14.06 -11.88
N ALA A 784 51.87 13.39 -12.90
CA ALA A 784 52.54 13.17 -14.18
C ALA A 784 52.90 14.50 -14.85
N LEU A 785 51.97 15.46 -14.88
CA LEU A 785 52.19 16.79 -15.45
C LEU A 785 53.29 17.55 -14.69
N ILE A 786 53.30 17.49 -13.36
CA ILE A 786 54.33 18.12 -12.53
C ILE A 786 55.71 17.51 -12.80
N LEU A 787 55.79 16.18 -12.92
CA LEU A 787 57.04 15.48 -13.22
C LEU A 787 57.54 15.83 -14.63
N VAL A 788 56.66 15.77 -15.64
CA VAL A 788 56.99 16.20 -17.01
C VAL A 788 57.49 17.64 -17.02
N TYR A 789 56.82 18.55 -16.31
CA TYR A 789 57.25 19.94 -16.18
C TYR A 789 58.68 20.08 -15.60
N MET A 790 59.00 19.33 -14.55
CA MET A 790 60.35 19.32 -13.96
C MET A 790 61.40 18.80 -14.95
N PHE A 791 61.09 17.72 -15.68
CA PHE A 791 61.98 17.22 -16.73
C PHE A 791 62.14 18.22 -17.88
N SER A 792 61.09 18.93 -18.28
CA SER A 792 61.15 19.96 -19.32
C SER A 792 62.01 21.17 -18.91
N ILE A 793 62.04 21.56 -17.64
CA ILE A 793 62.97 22.60 -17.16
C ILE A 793 64.42 22.13 -17.31
N ILE A 794 64.72 20.90 -16.88
CA ILE A 794 66.06 20.32 -16.99
C ILE A 794 66.45 20.18 -18.47
N GLY A 795 65.53 19.71 -19.32
CA GLY A 795 65.70 19.64 -20.77
C GLY A 795 65.98 21.00 -21.40
N PHE A 796 65.22 22.04 -21.03
CA PHE A 796 65.40 23.41 -21.53
C PHE A 796 66.72 24.05 -21.07
N MET A 797 67.16 23.77 -19.84
CA MET A 797 68.39 24.35 -19.30
C MET A 797 69.66 23.69 -19.84
N PHE A 798 69.65 22.36 -20.05
CA PHE A 798 70.88 21.60 -20.35
C PHE A 798 70.90 20.95 -21.74
N PHE A 799 69.74 20.64 -22.33
CA PHE A 799 69.63 19.87 -23.57
C PHE A 799 68.80 20.58 -24.65
N LYS A 800 68.70 21.92 -24.58
CA LYS A 800 67.87 22.74 -25.46
C LYS A 800 68.10 22.44 -26.94
N ASP A 801 69.37 22.36 -27.36
CA ASP A 801 69.78 22.16 -28.76
C ASP A 801 69.58 20.72 -29.26
N ASP A 802 69.32 19.76 -28.37
CA ASP A 802 69.14 18.35 -28.74
C ASP A 802 67.69 18.00 -29.10
N PHE A 803 66.71 18.88 -28.81
CA PHE A 803 65.29 18.69 -29.14
C PHE A 803 65.03 18.98 -30.62
N LEU A 804 65.16 17.94 -31.46
CA LEU A 804 64.98 18.02 -32.91
C LEU A 804 63.83 17.14 -33.35
N VAL A 805 62.70 17.75 -33.70
CA VAL A 805 61.50 17.05 -34.18
C VAL A 805 61.55 16.97 -35.71
N SER A 806 61.28 15.79 -36.28
CA SER A 806 61.18 15.61 -37.73
C SER A 806 59.97 16.35 -38.29
N VAL A 807 60.17 17.14 -39.34
CA VAL A 807 59.10 17.87 -40.03
C VAL A 807 58.99 17.32 -41.46
N ASP A 808 57.78 16.92 -41.84
CA ASP A 808 57.48 16.55 -43.23
C ASP A 808 57.26 17.82 -44.06
N GLU A 809 58.00 17.96 -45.16
CA GLU A 809 57.94 19.13 -46.04
C GLU A 809 56.67 19.07 -46.92
N GLU A 810 55.54 19.59 -46.42
CA GLU A 810 54.33 19.76 -47.25
C GLU A 810 54.53 20.88 -48.29
N ILE A 811 55.10 20.49 -49.44
CA ILE A 811 54.98 21.05 -50.81
C ILE A 811 54.60 22.54 -50.88
N ILE A 812 55.61 23.42 -50.90
CA ILE A 812 55.50 24.70 -51.63
C ILE A 812 55.58 24.35 -53.12
N PRO A 813 54.59 24.69 -53.98
CA PRO A 813 54.71 24.44 -55.40
C PRO A 813 55.79 25.37 -55.98
N THR A 814 57.03 24.88 -56.06
CA THR A 814 58.07 25.47 -56.90
C THR A 814 57.69 25.19 -58.35
N LEU A 815 57.12 26.19 -59.01
CA LEU A 815 57.04 26.26 -60.46
C LEU A 815 58.46 26.35 -61.02
N ASP A 816 59.02 25.23 -61.47
CA ASP A 816 60.10 25.21 -62.44
C ASP A 816 59.78 24.19 -63.55
N ASP A 817 59.30 24.76 -64.66
CA ASP A 817 59.72 24.55 -66.04
C ASP A 817 59.88 23.10 -66.56
N GLU A 818 58.86 22.63 -67.28
CA GLU A 818 59.11 21.96 -68.56
C GLU A 818 57.98 22.28 -69.57
N THR A 819 58.29 23.23 -70.44
CA THR A 819 57.66 23.46 -71.74
C THR A 819 57.54 22.18 -72.57
N THR A 820 56.33 21.87 -73.06
CA THR A 820 56.11 21.48 -74.47
C THR A 820 54.62 21.57 -74.86
N ASN A 821 54.33 22.48 -75.79
CA ASN A 821 53.34 22.37 -76.89
C ASN A 821 51.88 21.98 -76.50
N THR A 822 50.88 22.87 -76.52
CA THR A 822 50.39 23.58 -77.71
C THR A 822 49.27 24.55 -77.32
N CYS A 823 49.41 25.84 -77.63
CA CYS A 823 48.26 26.74 -77.83
C CYS A 823 48.35 27.31 -79.24
N LYS A 824 47.36 27.00 -80.08
CA LYS A 824 47.17 27.64 -81.38
C LYS A 824 46.41 28.96 -81.18
N ILE A 825 46.99 29.98 -81.79
CA ILE A 825 46.58 31.39 -81.92
C ILE A 825 45.14 31.53 -82.43
N SER A 826 44.36 32.43 -81.81
CA SER A 826 43.67 33.51 -82.55
C SER A 826 43.23 34.66 -81.63
N ASN A 827 43.84 35.82 -81.89
CA ASN A 827 43.38 37.21 -81.75
C ASN A 827 43.18 37.85 -80.34
N SER A 828 44.21 38.62 -79.94
CA SER A 828 44.18 40.07 -79.65
C SER A 828 42.94 40.60 -78.90
N GLU A 829 43.00 41.02 -77.63
CA GLU A 829 43.65 42.26 -77.16
C GLU A 829 43.80 42.31 -75.61
N LYS A 830 45.01 42.69 -75.14
CA LYS A 830 45.44 43.33 -73.86
C LYS A 830 44.89 42.86 -72.49
N CYS A 831 45.77 42.22 -71.70
CA CYS A 831 45.82 42.38 -70.24
C CYS A 831 47.21 42.90 -69.85
N GLU A 832 47.28 44.07 -69.19
CA GLU A 832 48.46 44.54 -68.46
C GLU A 832 48.57 43.78 -67.12
N PRO A 833 49.77 43.35 -66.69
CA PRO A 833 49.96 42.85 -65.32
C PRO A 833 50.14 44.02 -64.37
N SER A 834 49.28 44.09 -63.35
CA SER A 834 49.37 45.03 -62.23
C SER A 834 50.69 44.88 -61.47
N GLU A 835 51.41 46.00 -61.27
CA GLU A 835 52.65 46.16 -60.48
C GLU A 835 52.54 45.77 -58.99
N THR A 836 51.41 45.19 -58.56
CA THR A 836 51.13 44.88 -57.15
C THR A 836 51.61 43.48 -56.74
N MET A 837 51.79 42.55 -57.70
CA MET A 837 52.25 41.18 -57.39
C MET A 837 53.78 41.08 -57.25
N SER A 838 54.53 41.91 -57.99
CA SER A 838 56.00 41.91 -57.95
C SER A 838 56.57 42.58 -56.69
N ARG A 839 55.78 43.38 -55.97
CA ARG A 839 56.20 43.96 -54.67
C ARG A 839 55.94 42.99 -53.51
N TYR A 840 54.85 42.22 -53.57
CA TYR A 840 54.53 41.22 -52.55
C TYR A 840 55.53 40.04 -52.57
N ILE A 841 55.92 39.54 -53.75
CA ILE A 841 56.92 38.46 -53.86
C ILE A 841 58.31 38.91 -53.40
N ARG A 842 58.63 40.21 -53.48
CA ARG A 842 59.91 40.74 -52.99
C ARG A 842 59.91 41.03 -51.49
N GLU A 843 58.77 41.38 -50.90
CA GLU A 843 58.64 41.62 -49.45
C GLU A 843 58.53 40.33 -48.63
N VAL A 844 57.93 39.25 -49.17
CA VAL A 844 57.88 37.95 -48.47
C VAL A 844 59.25 37.25 -48.44
N ASN A 845 60.15 37.55 -49.40
CA ASN A 845 61.47 36.92 -49.47
C ASN A 845 62.56 37.62 -48.62
N GLU A 846 62.23 38.71 -47.89
CA GLU A 846 63.17 39.43 -47.02
C GLU A 846 62.81 39.38 -45.51
N GLN A 847 61.77 38.65 -45.10
CA GLN A 847 61.46 38.41 -43.68
C GLN A 847 61.07 36.95 -43.42
N GLY A 848 62.08 36.08 -43.35
CA GLY A 848 61.93 34.68 -42.93
C GLY A 848 63.31 34.09 -42.64
N ASN A 849 63.68 34.07 -41.36
CA ASN A 849 64.98 33.65 -40.88
C ASN A 849 65.11 32.12 -41.03
N ASN A 850 65.75 31.63 -42.11
CA ASN A 850 66.12 30.21 -42.29
C ASN A 850 67.26 29.81 -41.33
N GLN A 851 67.02 29.85 -40.01
CA GLN A 851 67.99 29.44 -38.99
C GLN A 851 67.55 28.21 -38.16
N ASP A 852 66.32 27.72 -38.31
CA ASP A 852 65.74 26.72 -37.39
C ASP A 852 65.58 25.30 -37.97
N LEU A 853 65.93 25.07 -39.24
CA LEU A 853 65.89 23.75 -39.88
C LEU A 853 67.28 23.10 -39.97
N VAL A 854 67.43 21.93 -39.36
CA VAL A 854 68.66 21.13 -39.31
C VAL A 854 68.46 19.85 -40.12
N ASN A 855 69.18 19.71 -41.24
CA ASN A 855 69.17 18.48 -42.04
C ASN A 855 70.19 17.49 -41.48
N ILE A 856 69.72 16.39 -40.88
CA ILE A 856 70.57 15.32 -40.34
C ILE A 856 70.17 14.01 -41.00
N GLY A 857 71.02 13.49 -41.89
CA GLY A 857 70.83 12.15 -42.48
C GLY A 857 69.76 12.07 -43.57
N GLY A 858 69.36 13.19 -44.18
CA GLY A 858 68.33 13.24 -45.23
C GLY A 858 66.92 13.57 -44.73
N GLU A 859 66.73 13.71 -43.42
CA GLU A 859 65.49 14.18 -42.79
C GLU A 859 65.66 15.62 -42.29
N ILE A 860 64.68 16.47 -42.59
CA ILE A 860 64.61 17.85 -42.13
C ILE A 860 64.05 17.84 -40.69
N LYS A 861 64.82 18.37 -39.74
CA LYS A 861 64.40 18.44 -38.32
C LYS A 861 64.39 19.89 -37.82
N GLU A 862 63.37 20.25 -37.05
CA GLU A 862 63.19 21.59 -36.47
C GLU A 862 63.46 21.56 -34.96
N ARG A 863 64.00 22.67 -34.43
CA ARG A 863 64.23 22.87 -32.99
C ARG A 863 62.91 23.09 -32.24
N ALA A 864 62.55 22.16 -31.36
CA ALA A 864 61.24 22.16 -30.70
C ALA A 864 61.25 22.66 -29.23
N CYS A 865 62.36 23.20 -28.74
CA CYS A 865 62.57 23.62 -27.35
C CYS A 865 63.14 25.06 -27.24
N ASP A 866 62.75 25.97 -28.14
CA ASP A 866 63.26 27.36 -28.10
C ASP A 866 62.68 28.24 -26.98
N SER A 867 61.46 27.93 -26.55
CA SER A 867 60.85 28.49 -25.34
C SER A 867 60.52 27.38 -24.35
N LEU A 868 60.46 27.71 -23.06
CA LEU A 868 60.13 26.73 -22.03
C LEU A 868 58.73 26.12 -22.25
N VAL A 869 57.76 26.91 -22.75
CA VAL A 869 56.41 26.42 -23.06
C VAL A 869 56.45 25.41 -24.20
N MET A 870 57.18 25.70 -25.29
CA MET A 870 57.35 24.72 -26.38
C MET A 870 58.07 23.47 -25.88
N CYS A 871 59.08 23.61 -25.01
CA CYS A 871 59.78 22.46 -24.46
C CYS A 871 58.86 21.57 -23.58
N ILE A 872 57.97 22.17 -22.79
CA ILE A 872 56.95 21.44 -22.00
C ILE A 872 55.98 20.71 -22.93
N VAL A 873 55.45 21.39 -23.94
CA VAL A 873 54.50 20.79 -24.90
C VAL A 873 55.17 19.66 -25.68
N THR A 874 56.40 19.85 -26.15
CA THR A 874 57.19 18.82 -26.86
C THR A 874 57.48 17.63 -25.94
N THR A 875 57.88 17.87 -24.69
CA THR A 875 58.14 16.79 -23.71
C THR A 875 56.86 16.03 -23.36
N LEU A 876 55.74 16.72 -23.19
CA LEU A 876 54.45 16.13 -22.85
C LEU A 876 53.90 15.31 -24.02
N ASN A 877 53.83 15.89 -25.21
CA ASN A 877 53.23 15.25 -26.38
C ASN A 877 54.12 14.12 -26.88
N GLN A 878 55.38 14.43 -27.22
CA GLN A 878 56.25 13.46 -27.87
C GLN A 878 56.92 12.52 -26.86
N GLY A 879 57.21 13.00 -25.64
CA GLY A 879 57.81 12.17 -24.59
C GLY A 879 56.87 11.14 -23.97
N LEU A 880 55.57 11.44 -23.80
CA LEU A 880 54.60 10.46 -23.27
C LEU A 880 54.03 9.54 -24.35
N ARG A 881 53.89 10.02 -25.60
CA ARG A 881 53.26 9.26 -26.70
C ARG A 881 54.22 8.27 -27.35
N ASN A 882 55.52 8.59 -27.41
CA ASN A 882 56.51 7.68 -27.94
C ASN A 882 56.85 6.60 -26.91
N GLY A 883 56.74 5.34 -27.31
CA GLY A 883 56.90 4.19 -26.41
C GLY A 883 58.28 4.06 -25.74
N GLY A 884 59.33 4.71 -26.25
CA GLY A 884 60.67 4.76 -25.66
C GLY A 884 60.94 5.97 -24.75
N GLY A 885 59.96 6.83 -24.54
CA GLY A 885 60.10 8.07 -23.76
C GLY A 885 60.68 9.22 -24.58
N ILE A 886 61.19 10.25 -23.91
CA ILE A 886 61.70 11.48 -24.56
C ILE A 886 63.00 11.28 -25.35
N GLY A 887 63.73 10.19 -25.07
CA GLY A 887 64.99 9.86 -25.74
C GLY A 887 64.87 9.65 -27.25
N ASP A 888 63.70 9.22 -27.74
CA ASP A 888 63.42 8.98 -29.17
C ASP A 888 63.29 10.28 -29.98
N VAL A 889 63.02 11.40 -29.30
CA VAL A 889 62.82 12.74 -29.90
C VAL A 889 64.12 13.51 -30.00
N LEU A 890 65.00 13.22 -29.05
CA LEU A 890 66.24 13.92 -28.88
C LEU A 890 67.26 13.35 -29.86
N ARG A 891 68.18 14.21 -30.32
CA ARG A 891 69.22 13.81 -31.28
C ARG A 891 69.97 12.57 -30.77
N ALA A 892 70.05 11.54 -31.62
CA ALA A 892 70.84 10.35 -31.30
C ALA A 892 72.31 10.75 -31.12
N PRO A 893 72.93 10.43 -29.97
CA PRO A 893 74.35 10.72 -29.77
C PRO A 893 75.18 9.89 -30.77
N SER A 894 75.99 10.55 -31.60
CA SER A 894 76.78 9.88 -32.64
C SER A 894 77.85 8.99 -32.03
N SER A 895 77.82 7.68 -32.32
CA SER A 895 78.82 6.71 -31.87
C SER A 895 80.14 6.72 -32.68
N THR A 896 80.29 7.62 -33.66
CA THR A 896 81.30 7.50 -34.73
C THR A 896 82.40 8.56 -34.77
N VAL A 897 82.64 9.34 -33.70
CA VAL A 897 83.85 10.19 -33.63
C VAL A 897 84.57 10.03 -32.29
N ILE A 898 85.66 9.25 -32.34
CA ILE A 898 86.73 9.27 -31.34
C ILE A 898 87.47 10.61 -31.49
N SER A 899 86.89 11.69 -30.99
CA SER A 899 87.58 12.95 -30.69
C SER A 899 86.65 13.84 -29.87
N PHE A 900 87.00 14.02 -28.60
CA PHE A 900 86.25 14.74 -27.55
C PHE A 900 84.88 14.14 -27.19
N CYS A 901 84.81 13.52 -26.01
CA CYS A 901 83.55 13.18 -25.34
C CYS A 901 82.63 14.42 -25.37
N GLU A 902 81.44 14.31 -25.96
CA GLU A 902 80.39 15.27 -25.64
C GLU A 902 80.25 15.27 -24.10
N PRO A 903 80.54 16.39 -23.42
CA PRO A 903 80.68 16.40 -21.95
C PRO A 903 79.37 16.01 -21.24
N LEU A 904 78.25 15.99 -21.97
CA LEU A 904 76.91 15.73 -21.47
C LEU A 904 76.34 14.37 -21.89
N PHE A 905 77.08 13.49 -22.58
CA PHE A 905 76.57 12.17 -23.02
C PHE A 905 76.05 11.30 -21.86
N VAL A 906 76.83 11.17 -20.78
CA VAL A 906 76.41 10.37 -19.61
C VAL A 906 75.20 11.01 -18.92
N ALA A 907 75.19 12.35 -18.80
CA ALA A 907 74.06 13.08 -18.23
C ALA A 907 72.79 12.94 -19.09
N ARG A 908 72.93 12.89 -20.41
CA ARG A 908 71.86 12.67 -21.39
C ARG A 908 71.23 11.28 -21.24
N VAL A 909 72.05 10.23 -21.17
CA VAL A 909 71.57 8.85 -20.96
C VAL A 909 70.85 8.71 -19.61
N VAL A 910 71.38 9.32 -18.54
CA VAL A 910 70.73 9.32 -17.22
C VAL A 910 69.39 10.05 -17.27
N TYR A 911 69.31 11.19 -17.96
CA TYR A 911 68.06 11.93 -18.14
C TYR A 911 67.00 11.08 -18.88
N ASP A 912 67.39 10.39 -19.96
CA ASP A 912 66.47 9.52 -20.72
C ASP A 912 65.96 8.34 -19.90
N LEU A 913 66.86 7.66 -19.19
CA LEU A 913 66.49 6.52 -18.34
C LEU A 913 65.60 6.96 -17.17
N LEU A 914 65.91 8.08 -16.53
CA LEU A 914 65.08 8.60 -15.44
C LEU A 914 63.69 8.99 -15.94
N PHE A 915 63.60 9.65 -17.09
CA PHE A 915 62.31 9.98 -17.69
C PHE A 915 61.52 8.70 -18.02
N PHE A 916 62.15 7.72 -18.66
CA PHE A 916 61.52 6.46 -19.02
C PHE A 916 61.03 5.67 -17.79
N PHE A 917 61.88 5.47 -16.77
CA PHE A 917 61.48 4.71 -15.59
C PHE A 917 60.44 5.44 -14.73
N ILE A 918 60.64 6.74 -14.47
CA ILE A 918 59.77 7.47 -13.55
C ILE A 918 58.44 7.82 -14.23
N VAL A 919 58.46 8.38 -15.43
CA VAL A 919 57.25 8.92 -16.06
C VAL A 919 56.49 7.84 -16.83
N ILE A 920 57.17 7.01 -17.63
CA ILE A 920 56.51 5.98 -18.44
C ILE A 920 56.22 4.73 -17.61
N ILE A 921 57.24 4.14 -16.98
CA ILE A 921 57.06 2.87 -16.27
C ILE A 921 56.31 3.02 -14.95
N ILE A 922 56.63 4.03 -14.12
CA ILE A 922 55.97 4.16 -12.81
C ILE A 922 54.65 4.91 -12.95
N VAL A 923 54.65 6.16 -13.42
CA VAL A 923 53.47 7.02 -13.34
C VAL A 923 52.33 6.57 -14.28
N LEU A 924 52.63 6.21 -15.53
CA LEU A 924 51.59 5.76 -16.47
C LEU A 924 50.98 4.41 -16.03
N ASN A 925 51.81 3.47 -15.55
CA ASN A 925 51.29 2.20 -15.00
C ASN A 925 50.59 2.35 -13.66
N LEU A 926 50.87 3.40 -12.87
CA LEU A 926 50.11 3.70 -11.66
C LEU A 926 48.65 4.03 -12.00
N ILE A 927 48.42 4.78 -13.08
CA ILE A 927 47.05 5.08 -13.57
C ILE A 927 46.32 3.77 -13.92
N PHE A 928 46.96 2.87 -14.68
CA PHE A 928 46.40 1.56 -14.98
C PHE A 928 46.20 0.70 -13.72
N GLY A 929 47.11 0.77 -12.76
CA GLY A 929 47.02 0.08 -11.47
C GLY A 929 45.77 0.48 -10.67
N VAL A 930 45.49 1.79 -10.57
CA VAL A 930 44.27 2.30 -9.91
C VAL A 930 43.01 1.81 -10.62
N ILE A 931 43.01 1.74 -11.95
CA ILE A 931 41.87 1.22 -12.72
C ILE A 931 41.67 -0.28 -12.45
N ILE A 932 42.73 -1.09 -12.43
CA ILE A 932 42.61 -2.54 -12.14
C ILE A 932 42.06 -2.78 -10.73
N ASP A 933 42.52 -2.00 -9.75
CA ASP A 933 42.05 -2.08 -8.36
C ASP A 933 40.54 -1.76 -8.27
N THR A 934 40.09 -0.70 -8.94
CA THR A 934 38.66 -0.37 -9.00
C THR A 934 37.80 -1.46 -9.64
N PHE A 935 38.33 -2.20 -10.62
CA PHE A 935 37.63 -3.34 -11.22
C PHE A 935 37.49 -4.49 -10.24
N ALA A 936 38.54 -4.77 -9.45
CA ALA A 936 38.50 -5.78 -8.41
C ALA A 936 37.45 -5.43 -7.34
N ASP A 937 37.41 -4.18 -6.91
CA ASP A 937 36.43 -3.67 -5.95
C ASP A 937 34.99 -3.80 -6.45
N LEU A 938 34.71 -3.30 -7.67
CA LEU A 938 33.38 -3.37 -8.27
C LEU A 938 32.90 -4.83 -8.44
N ARG A 939 33.80 -5.74 -8.81
CA ARG A 939 33.50 -7.16 -8.92
C ARG A 939 33.20 -7.78 -7.55
N SER A 940 34.03 -7.50 -6.54
CA SER A 940 33.85 -8.00 -5.18
C SER A 940 32.51 -7.53 -4.59
N GLU A 941 32.19 -6.24 -4.74
CA GLU A 941 30.93 -5.66 -4.28
C GLU A 941 29.72 -6.31 -4.98
N LYS A 942 29.77 -6.50 -6.30
CA LYS A 942 28.68 -7.17 -7.05
C LYS A 942 28.50 -8.62 -6.58
N GLN A 943 29.60 -9.37 -6.42
CA GLN A 943 29.56 -10.75 -5.93
C GLN A 943 28.99 -10.83 -4.51
N GLN A 944 29.38 -9.92 -3.62
CA GLN A 944 28.86 -9.86 -2.24
C GLN A 944 27.36 -9.53 -2.22
N LYS A 945 26.91 -8.57 -3.03
CA LYS A 945 25.48 -8.24 -3.17
C LYS A 945 24.66 -9.43 -3.68
N GLU A 946 25.13 -10.15 -4.69
CA GLU A 946 24.47 -11.34 -5.20
C GLU A 946 24.45 -12.49 -4.19
N LEU A 947 25.54 -12.71 -3.45
CA LEU A 947 25.62 -13.71 -2.39
C LEU A 947 24.60 -13.42 -1.29
N ILE A 948 24.54 -12.18 -0.83
CA ILE A 948 23.57 -11.70 0.17
C ILE A 948 22.14 -11.91 -0.31
N LEU A 949 21.84 -11.55 -1.56
CA LEU A 949 20.49 -11.65 -2.10
C LEU A 949 19.98 -13.10 -2.18
N LYS A 950 20.89 -14.05 -2.44
CA LYS A 950 20.57 -15.49 -2.56
C LYS A 950 20.53 -16.21 -1.23
N ASN A 951 21.33 -15.78 -0.26
CA ASN A 951 21.57 -16.51 0.98
C ASN A 951 21.03 -15.84 2.24
N THR A 952 20.52 -14.61 2.17
CA THR A 952 19.95 -13.92 3.33
C THR A 952 18.53 -13.47 3.03
N CYS A 953 17.60 -13.73 3.95
CA CYS A 953 16.22 -13.25 3.83
C CYS A 953 16.18 -11.72 3.87
N PHE A 954 15.35 -11.10 3.01
CA PHE A 954 15.27 -9.65 2.86
C PHE A 954 14.69 -8.96 4.11
N ILE A 955 13.73 -9.61 4.78
CA ILE A 955 12.99 -9.03 5.91
C ILE A 955 13.70 -9.33 7.23
N CYS A 956 13.79 -10.61 7.62
CA CYS A 956 14.35 -10.96 8.93
C CYS A 956 15.88 -10.98 9.00
N GLY A 957 16.58 -10.97 7.86
CA GLY A 957 18.04 -11.01 7.84
C GLY A 957 18.66 -12.38 8.21
N LEU A 958 17.85 -13.43 8.35
CA LEU A 958 18.34 -14.79 8.58
C LEU A 958 19.04 -15.36 7.35
N ASN A 959 20.09 -16.14 7.57
CA ASN A 959 20.80 -16.83 6.50
C ASN A 959 20.10 -18.13 6.12
N ARG A 960 20.28 -18.54 4.86
CA ARG A 960 19.77 -19.80 4.29
C ARG A 960 20.10 -21.02 5.16
N SER A 961 21.30 -21.04 5.75
CA SER A 961 21.76 -22.11 6.62
C SER A 961 20.93 -22.30 7.91
N ALA A 962 20.16 -21.29 8.34
CA ALA A 962 19.30 -21.39 9.52
C ALA A 962 18.08 -22.31 9.27
N PHE A 963 17.74 -22.55 8.00
CA PHE A 963 16.60 -23.39 7.59
C PHE A 963 17.04 -24.80 7.14
N ASP A 964 18.34 -25.09 7.17
CA ASP A 964 18.84 -26.43 6.86
C ASP A 964 18.35 -27.42 7.94
N ASN A 965 17.81 -28.56 7.52
CA ASN A 965 17.19 -29.58 8.39
C ASN A 965 15.93 -29.13 9.14
N LYS A 966 15.26 -28.05 8.72
CA LYS A 966 13.95 -27.64 9.23
C LYS A 966 12.84 -28.07 8.27
N THR A 967 11.59 -28.05 8.74
CA THR A 967 10.41 -28.45 7.96
C THR A 967 10.12 -27.49 6.81
N VAL A 968 10.44 -26.20 7.00
CA VAL A 968 10.27 -25.12 6.02
C VAL A 968 11.60 -24.84 5.33
N SER A 969 11.59 -24.83 4.00
CA SER A 969 12.76 -24.48 3.18
C SER A 969 12.97 -22.96 3.12
N PHE A 970 14.20 -22.52 2.83
CA PHE A 970 14.50 -21.09 2.68
C PHE A 970 13.69 -20.44 1.53
N GLU A 971 13.49 -21.14 0.43
CA GLU A 971 12.65 -20.67 -0.69
C GLU A 971 11.20 -20.46 -0.27
N GLU A 972 10.64 -21.40 0.49
CA GLU A 972 9.28 -21.32 0.99
C GLU A 972 9.14 -20.18 2.02
N HIS A 973 10.11 -20.04 2.91
CA HIS A 973 10.20 -18.93 3.86
C HIS A 973 10.16 -17.57 3.13
N VAL A 974 11.03 -17.33 2.14
CA VAL A 974 11.10 -16.03 1.43
C VAL A 974 9.86 -15.79 0.56
N LYS A 975 9.26 -16.84 0.00
CA LYS A 975 8.11 -16.70 -0.92
C LYS A 975 6.78 -16.55 -0.20
N HIS A 976 6.59 -17.28 0.90
CA HIS A 976 5.31 -17.39 1.59
C HIS A 976 5.30 -16.72 2.95
N GLU A 977 6.33 -16.85 3.80
CA GLU A 977 6.34 -16.26 5.16
C GLU A 977 6.82 -14.81 5.12
N HIS A 978 8.01 -14.57 4.58
CA HIS A 978 8.73 -13.28 4.60
C HIS A 978 8.88 -12.70 3.18
N ASN A 979 7.78 -12.64 2.45
CA ASN A 979 7.74 -12.02 1.13
C ASN A 979 7.67 -10.49 1.27
N MET A 980 8.70 -9.78 0.78
CA MET A 980 8.77 -8.32 0.91
C MET A 980 7.57 -7.58 0.31
N TRP A 981 6.97 -8.12 -0.75
CA TRP A 981 5.84 -7.49 -1.42
C TRP A 981 4.56 -7.61 -0.58
N HIS A 982 4.41 -8.69 0.20
CA HIS A 982 3.28 -8.80 1.13
C HIS A 982 3.34 -7.72 2.20
N TYR A 983 4.52 -7.36 2.72
CA TYR A 983 4.64 -6.23 3.64
C TYR A 983 4.25 -4.90 2.98
N LEU A 984 4.64 -4.66 1.73
CA LEU A 984 4.17 -3.49 0.98
C LEU A 984 2.65 -3.47 0.84
N TYR A 985 2.05 -4.61 0.48
CA TYR A 985 0.59 -4.72 0.31
C TYR A 985 -0.15 -4.47 1.61
N PHE A 986 0.39 -4.95 2.73
CA PHE A 986 -0.17 -4.70 4.05
C PHE A 986 -0.08 -3.22 4.44
N ILE A 987 1.06 -2.56 4.19
CA ILE A 987 1.23 -1.12 4.42
C ILE A 987 0.24 -0.31 3.56
N VAL A 988 -0.07 -0.75 2.35
CA VAL A 988 -1.06 -0.12 1.49
C VAL A 988 -2.48 -0.33 2.02
N LEU A 989 -2.80 -1.55 2.48
CA LEU A 989 -4.10 -1.87 3.08
C LEU A 989 -4.43 -0.96 4.28
N VAL A 990 -3.49 -0.81 5.21
CA VAL A 990 -3.71 0.00 6.43
C VAL A 990 -3.77 1.51 6.19
N LYS A 991 -3.59 2.00 4.95
CA LYS A 991 -3.67 3.45 4.65
C LYS A 991 -5.10 3.96 4.55
N ASP A 992 -6.05 3.13 4.16
CA ASP A 992 -7.45 3.51 3.98
C ASP A 992 -8.26 3.02 5.21
N PRO A 993 -8.90 3.93 5.98
CA PRO A 993 -9.50 3.60 7.26
C PRO A 993 -10.95 3.11 7.08
N THR A 994 -11.11 1.84 6.78
CA THR A 994 -12.40 1.15 6.89
C THR A 994 -12.19 -0.05 7.80
N GLU A 995 -12.50 0.11 9.09
CA GLU A 995 -12.48 -0.95 10.11
C GLU A 995 -11.16 -1.75 10.23
N PHE A 996 -10.19 -1.24 10.99
CA PHE A 996 -8.95 -1.98 11.23
C PHE A 996 -9.15 -3.14 12.21
N THR A 997 -8.58 -4.30 11.89
CA THR A 997 -8.37 -5.40 12.85
C THR A 997 -7.40 -4.99 13.99
N GLY A 998 -7.27 -5.81 15.03
CA GLY A 998 -6.37 -5.56 16.16
C GLY A 998 -4.91 -5.29 15.73
N PRO A 999 -4.28 -6.24 15.00
CA PRO A 999 -2.95 -6.08 14.45
C PRO A 999 -2.81 -4.95 13.43
N GLU A 1000 -3.81 -4.71 12.58
CA GLU A 1000 -3.78 -3.61 11.61
C GLU A 1000 -3.72 -2.25 12.28
N SER A 1001 -4.53 -2.03 13.31
CA SER A 1001 -4.51 -0.79 14.11
C SER A 1001 -3.16 -0.57 14.80
N TYR A 1002 -2.56 -1.65 15.32
CA TYR A 1002 -1.21 -1.59 15.91
C TYR A 1002 -0.15 -1.20 14.86
N VAL A 1003 -0.14 -1.86 13.70
CA VAL A 1003 0.84 -1.56 12.64
C VAL A 1003 0.61 -0.15 12.09
N TYR A 1004 -0.64 0.28 11.92
CA TYR A 1004 -0.97 1.64 11.50
C TYR A 1004 -0.36 2.70 12.45
N ALA A 1005 -0.50 2.49 13.76
CA ALA A 1005 0.12 3.38 14.76
C ALA A 1005 1.65 3.40 14.64
N MET A 1006 2.28 2.23 14.47
CA MET A 1006 3.73 2.11 14.31
C MET A 1006 4.24 2.79 13.03
N VAL A 1007 3.52 2.63 11.91
CA VAL A 1007 3.81 3.29 10.62
C VAL A 1007 3.69 4.81 10.74
N LYS A 1008 2.65 5.30 11.42
CA LYS A 1008 2.45 6.73 11.70
C LYS A 1008 3.59 7.33 12.53
N ASP A 1009 4.07 6.58 13.52
CA ASP A 1009 5.19 6.97 14.37
C ASP A 1009 6.57 6.73 13.72
N ARG A 1010 6.60 6.18 12.49
CA ARG A 1010 7.80 5.76 11.77
C ARG A 1010 8.68 4.79 12.56
N ASN A 1011 8.07 3.96 13.40
CA ASN A 1011 8.75 2.90 14.13
C ASN A 1011 8.74 1.58 13.34
N LEU A 1012 9.91 0.97 13.13
CA LEU A 1012 10.11 -0.26 12.36
C LEU A 1012 10.26 -1.52 13.22
N ASP A 1013 10.04 -1.43 14.54
CA ASP A 1013 10.19 -2.55 15.48
C ASP A 1013 9.16 -3.67 15.28
N TRP A 1014 8.08 -3.40 14.55
CA TRP A 1014 7.04 -4.39 14.21
C TRP A 1014 7.51 -5.40 13.15
N PHE A 1015 8.60 -5.14 12.43
CA PHE A 1015 9.20 -6.12 11.53
C PHE A 1015 9.97 -7.20 12.30
N PRO A 1016 9.91 -8.48 11.89
CA PRO A 1016 10.73 -9.52 12.49
C PRO A 1016 12.22 -9.26 12.18
N ARG A 1017 13.06 -9.34 13.21
CA ARG A 1017 14.53 -9.19 13.10
C ARG A 1017 15.23 -10.41 13.68
N LEU A 1018 16.01 -11.10 12.84
CA LEU A 1018 16.77 -12.31 13.18
C LEU A 1018 15.93 -13.43 13.82
N ARG A 1019 14.63 -13.49 13.49
CA ARG A 1019 13.68 -14.50 14.00
C ARG A 1019 12.56 -14.76 13.00
N ALA A 1020 11.94 -15.92 13.11
CA ALA A 1020 10.78 -16.35 12.31
C ALA A 1020 9.96 -17.39 13.11
N LYS A 1021 8.64 -17.45 12.90
CA LYS A 1021 7.76 -18.37 13.64
C LYS A 1021 8.11 -19.84 13.38
N SER A 1022 8.49 -20.16 12.14
CA SER A 1022 8.92 -21.51 11.71
C SER A 1022 10.19 -22.02 12.42
N LEU A 1023 10.99 -21.12 13.01
CA LEU A 1023 12.18 -21.47 13.80
C LEU A 1023 11.92 -21.47 15.31
N ALA A 1024 10.89 -20.75 15.78
CA ALA A 1024 10.56 -20.62 17.20
C ALA A 1024 9.97 -21.90 17.82
N ALA A 1025 9.44 -22.82 17.00
CA ALA A 1025 8.90 -24.11 17.48
C ALA A 1025 9.94 -25.02 18.17
N ASP A 1026 11.24 -24.71 18.05
CA ASP A 1026 12.34 -25.44 18.72
C ASP A 1026 12.60 -24.97 20.17
N GLU A 1027 11.95 -23.89 20.62
CA GLU A 1027 12.08 -23.41 22.02
C GLU A 1027 11.54 -24.42 23.05
N GLY A 1028 10.73 -25.39 22.63
CA GLY A 1028 10.25 -26.49 23.48
C GLY A 1028 11.37 -27.38 24.04
N GLU A 1029 12.53 -27.47 23.39
CA GLU A 1029 13.70 -28.14 23.97
C GLU A 1029 14.35 -27.28 25.08
N GLY A 1030 14.36 -25.96 24.92
CA GLY A 1030 14.84 -25.01 25.93
C GLY A 1030 13.95 -25.00 27.17
N GLU A 1031 12.63 -24.95 26.99
CA GLU A 1031 11.66 -25.03 28.07
C GLU A 1031 11.76 -26.36 28.83
N GLN A 1032 11.96 -27.50 28.15
CA GLN A 1032 12.20 -28.78 28.84
C GLN A 1032 13.48 -28.80 29.68
N VAL A 1033 14.53 -28.10 29.24
CA VAL A 1033 15.78 -27.96 30.01
C VAL A 1033 15.55 -27.10 31.26
N GLU A 1034 14.80 -26.00 31.13
CA GLU A 1034 14.42 -25.16 32.28
C GLU A 1034 13.49 -25.90 33.26
N LEU A 1035 12.50 -26.65 32.76
CA LEU A 1035 11.58 -27.45 33.58
C LEU A 1035 12.33 -28.54 34.35
N ARG A 1036 13.32 -29.20 33.72
CA ARG A 1036 14.22 -30.14 34.41
C ARG A 1036 15.09 -29.45 35.46
N SER A 1037 15.56 -28.23 35.18
CA SER A 1037 16.34 -27.43 36.14
C SER A 1037 15.50 -27.04 37.37
N LEU A 1038 14.28 -26.55 37.15
CA LEU A 1038 13.32 -26.21 38.21
C LEU A 1038 12.93 -27.44 39.02
N GLN A 1039 12.71 -28.58 38.38
CA GLN A 1039 12.42 -29.84 39.07
C GLN A 1039 13.60 -30.29 39.95
N SER A 1040 14.83 -30.12 39.48
CA SER A 1040 16.04 -30.37 40.29
C SER A 1040 16.13 -29.42 41.50
N GLN A 1041 15.80 -28.14 41.33
CA GLN A 1041 15.74 -27.19 42.44
C GLN A 1041 14.64 -27.54 43.46
N LEU A 1042 13.47 -27.99 43.00
CA LEU A 1042 12.37 -28.42 43.86
C LEU A 1042 12.75 -29.67 44.68
N GLU A 1043 13.42 -30.65 44.07
CA GLU A 1043 13.92 -31.82 44.78
C GLU A 1043 14.97 -31.45 45.85
N SER A 1044 15.88 -30.51 45.53
CA SER A 1044 16.89 -30.05 46.47
C SER A 1044 16.28 -29.33 47.68
N THR A 1045 15.26 -28.50 47.45
CA THR A 1045 14.54 -27.79 48.52
C THR A 1045 13.69 -28.76 49.34
N GLN A 1046 13.05 -29.75 48.72
CA GLN A 1046 12.32 -30.79 49.43
C GLN A 1046 13.24 -31.65 50.32
N GLN A 1047 14.45 -31.98 49.86
CA GLN A 1047 15.45 -32.66 50.68
C GLN A 1047 15.91 -31.80 51.86
N LEU A 1048 16.13 -30.50 51.64
CA LEU A 1048 16.52 -29.57 52.70
C LEU A 1048 15.41 -29.45 53.76
N VAL A 1049 14.15 -29.31 53.35
CA VAL A 1049 12.99 -29.27 54.25
C VAL A 1049 12.86 -30.56 55.05
N LYS A 1050 13.07 -31.72 54.40
CA LYS A 1050 13.06 -33.02 55.08
C LYS A 1050 14.19 -33.12 56.12
N CYS A 1051 15.40 -32.67 55.78
CA CYS A 1051 16.54 -32.66 56.69
C CYS A 1051 16.31 -31.72 57.88
N LEU A 1052 15.77 -30.52 57.64
CA LEU A 1052 15.42 -29.56 58.68
C LEU A 1052 14.32 -30.11 59.60
N SER A 1053 13.30 -30.75 59.04
CA SER A 1053 12.25 -31.42 59.80
C SER A 1053 12.80 -32.52 60.71
N GLN A 1054 13.75 -33.31 60.19
CA GLN A 1054 14.45 -34.35 60.95
C GLN A 1054 15.30 -33.75 62.08
N GLN A 1055 16.04 -32.66 61.83
CA GLN A 1055 16.78 -31.95 62.86
C GLN A 1055 15.87 -31.36 63.95
N LEU A 1056 14.71 -30.81 63.57
CA LEU A 1056 13.72 -30.30 64.53
C LEU A 1056 13.13 -31.41 65.40
N THR A 1057 12.86 -32.58 64.82
CA THR A 1057 12.37 -33.73 65.59
C THR A 1057 13.43 -34.27 66.53
N GLU A 1058 14.68 -34.37 66.08
CA GLU A 1058 15.81 -34.79 66.90
C GLU A 1058 16.09 -33.81 68.04
N LEU A 1059 16.03 -32.49 67.78
CA LEU A 1059 16.13 -31.44 68.80
C LEU A 1059 15.00 -31.53 69.83
N ARG A 1060 13.76 -31.77 69.37
CA ARG A 1060 12.61 -31.99 70.26
C ARG A 1060 12.87 -33.18 71.18
N ASP A 1061 13.34 -34.29 70.62
CA ASP A 1061 13.58 -35.51 71.39
C ASP A 1061 14.72 -35.31 72.40
N GLN A 1062 15.82 -34.65 72.01
CA GLN A 1062 16.88 -34.25 72.94
C GLN A 1062 16.36 -33.36 74.07
N MET A 1063 15.51 -32.37 73.77
CA MET A 1063 14.88 -31.50 74.77
C MET A 1063 13.99 -32.29 75.73
N THR A 1064 13.23 -33.27 75.23
CA THR A 1064 12.40 -34.13 76.09
C THR A 1064 13.24 -35.06 76.96
N GLU A 1065 14.34 -35.61 76.43
CA GLU A 1065 15.23 -36.49 77.17
C GLU A 1065 16.00 -35.71 78.24
N GLN A 1066 16.45 -34.49 77.92
CA GLN A 1066 17.07 -33.58 78.88
C GLN A 1066 16.08 -33.18 79.99
N ARG A 1067 14.79 -33.00 79.65
CA ARG A 1067 13.73 -32.77 80.64
C ARG A 1067 13.51 -33.99 81.54
N LYS A 1068 13.51 -35.21 81.00
CA LYS A 1068 13.45 -36.46 81.80
C LYS A 1068 14.68 -36.61 82.69
N GLN A 1069 15.88 -36.30 82.20
CA GLN A 1069 17.09 -36.31 83.01
C GLN A 1069 17.03 -35.29 84.16
N LYS A 1070 16.57 -34.06 83.90
CA LYS A 1070 16.31 -33.06 84.95
C LYS A 1070 15.26 -33.54 85.95
N GLN A 1071 14.21 -34.22 85.51
CA GLN A 1071 13.22 -34.83 86.41
C GLN A 1071 13.81 -35.97 87.25
N ARG A 1072 14.67 -36.82 86.68
CA ARG A 1072 15.40 -37.86 87.43
C ARG A 1072 16.35 -37.25 88.47
N LEU A 1073 17.09 -36.19 88.10
CA LEU A 1073 17.93 -35.44 89.04
C LEU A 1073 17.09 -34.78 90.14
N GLY A 1074 15.93 -34.23 89.77
CA GLY A 1074 14.95 -33.68 90.70
C GLY A 1074 14.38 -34.72 91.67
N LEU A 1075 14.14 -35.96 91.20
CA LEU A 1075 13.71 -37.10 92.01
C LEU A 1075 14.80 -37.61 92.97
N LEU A 1076 16.06 -37.62 92.52
CA LEU A 1076 17.20 -37.95 93.38
C LEU A 1076 17.42 -36.87 94.46
N ASN A 1077 17.22 -35.60 94.12
CA ASN A 1077 17.26 -34.50 95.08
C ASN A 1077 16.03 -34.46 96.00
N SER A 1078 14.85 -34.89 95.54
CA SER A 1078 13.63 -34.96 96.36
C SER A 1078 13.51 -36.23 97.19
N ALA A 1079 14.39 -37.22 96.98
CA ALA A 1079 14.60 -38.36 97.89
C ALA A 1079 15.67 -38.06 98.98
N SER A 1080 16.34 -36.91 98.93
CA SER A 1080 17.30 -36.48 99.95
C SER A 1080 16.73 -36.05 101.31
N PRO A 1081 15.48 -35.51 101.45
CA PRO A 1081 14.92 -35.23 102.77
C PRO A 1081 14.33 -36.47 103.46
N LEU A 1082 14.45 -37.67 102.87
CA LEU A 1082 14.07 -38.94 103.51
C LEU A 1082 15.28 -39.80 103.95
N LEU A 1083 16.52 -39.35 103.67
CA LEU A 1083 17.77 -40.01 104.08
C LEU A 1083 18.73 -39.10 104.90
N HIS A 1084 18.36 -37.82 105.11
CA HIS A 1084 18.89 -36.92 106.15
C HIS A 1084 17.67 -36.36 106.90
N ASN A 1085 17.53 -36.50 108.21
CA ASN A 1085 18.28 -35.70 109.17
C ASN A 1085 19.28 -36.49 110.03
N ILE A 1086 19.78 -37.62 109.53
CA ILE A 1086 20.78 -38.42 110.25
C ILE A 1086 22.17 -37.82 110.10
#